data_AF-A0A7G8BTD0-F1
#
_entry.id   AF-A0A7G8BTD0-F1
#
_cell.length_a   1.000
_cell.length_b   1.000
_cell.length_c   1.000
_cell.angle_alpha   90.00
_cell.angle_beta   90.00
_cell.angle_gamma   90.00
#
_symmetry.space_group_name_H-M   'P 1'
#
loop_
_entity.id
_entity.type
_entity.pdbx_description
1 polymer ?
#
loop_
_entity_poly.entity_id
_entity_poly.type
_entity_poly.pdbx_seq_one_letter_code
_entity_poly.pdbx_strand_id
1 'polypeptide(L)'
;MKTRLLKSALFLMLSVIFHPDLRAQEKPRIIGMAHMAYYVSDLKQARDYYEGFLGFQEAFTLKNRDGSDHVVFIKINDHQFIQLYAEPVKNYGYIHDAGFETNDAKGMRDHLASIGVTVPTAVTKNEEGDLSFNITEPSGFTIQIVQYMPGSKVTATKGKFMPATRISDHIDHIGLLVKDKETTWKFYTDAFGFTKEGDGSKMAVPGSADRFEVGWEKRKPEEARFHIKDHICLSNANVPKMTAEIAARPQMKQFPDAIADVHQLPNGKNVVEIYDLNKNRVEVMEPPKAGDVATAGADPADSQPDGGSRKGSKGGTKGAPRKVELPHPFYWAATDALRGDWQGTGGLVAQVVPIMDKIYSKEDLIPQQDDNAKYEVHLFKQFDQPHDIPVAALNGTLANGVLPLEGDGWTGSIENGHLKAKNGDQSIDLQHITRSSPTLGMKPPQGAIVLFDGKNMDEWSKMMEKEWLKEDGPCKWHLVPGDAVESVPRTGNCISKRTFGDAKIHVEFRTIGGPTNSGVYIQDRYEANINETYGSLTANPNGQFDNSIATKPGIRASRPVLEWQTFDIDFKAPRFDATGQKTADAKVTLMLNGEPLYNDHILGPVTLNAAKLGEASKGPIQLQEHGMPVQFRNIWVLETSQ
;
A
#
# COMPACT_ATOMS: atom_id res chain seq x y z
N MET A 1 -34.38 -96.09 34.56
CA MET A 1 -32.92 -95.86 34.65
C MET A 1 -32.53 -94.92 33.51
N LYS A 2 -31.58 -94.01 33.78
CA LYS A 2 -31.01 -92.96 32.91
C LYS A 2 -30.81 -93.47 31.45
N THR A 3 -30.86 -92.69 30.37
CA THR A 3 -29.86 -91.66 30.02
C THR A 3 -30.23 -90.97 28.69
N ARG A 4 -30.05 -89.64 28.62
CA ARG A 4 -29.69 -88.76 27.47
C ARG A 4 -30.36 -88.95 26.09
N LEU A 5 -31.19 -87.97 25.71
CA LEU A 5 -31.49 -87.63 24.31
C LEU A 5 -30.47 -86.60 23.80
N LEU A 6 -29.75 -86.95 22.72
CA LEU A 6 -29.19 -86.00 21.76
C LEU A 6 -30.11 -86.04 20.53
N LYS A 7 -30.75 -84.92 20.19
CA LYS A 7 -31.40 -84.73 18.87
C LYS A 7 -30.68 -83.60 18.16
N SER A 8 -30.10 -83.94 17.02
CA SER A 8 -29.48 -83.03 16.05
C SER A 8 -30.50 -82.01 15.56
N ALA A 9 -30.25 -80.72 15.80
CA ALA A 9 -30.99 -79.61 15.21
C ALA A 9 -30.13 -79.03 14.08
N LEU A 10 -30.64 -79.14 12.85
CA LEU A 10 -30.13 -78.46 11.68
C LEU A 10 -30.48 -76.97 11.81
N PHE A 11 -29.50 -76.14 12.19
CA PHE A 11 -29.66 -74.69 12.26
C PHE A 11 -29.39 -74.09 10.89
N LEU A 12 -30.44 -73.56 10.27
CA LEU A 12 -30.36 -72.70 9.09
C LEU A 12 -29.63 -71.41 9.51
N MET A 13 -28.39 -71.20 9.07
CA MET A 13 -27.72 -69.91 9.23
C MET A 13 -28.44 -68.88 8.37
N LEU A 14 -29.28 -68.06 9.01
CA LEU A 14 -29.75 -66.81 8.44
C LEU A 14 -28.57 -65.82 8.51
N SER A 15 -27.81 -65.73 7.42
CA SER A 15 -26.80 -64.69 7.24
C SER A 15 -27.54 -63.34 7.17
N VAL A 16 -27.60 -62.63 8.29
CA VAL A 16 -27.96 -61.21 8.28
C VAL A 16 -26.83 -60.49 7.55
N ILE A 17 -27.03 -60.25 6.25
CA ILE A 17 -26.22 -59.33 5.49
C ILE A 17 -26.53 -57.95 6.07
N PHE A 18 -25.70 -57.51 7.02
CA PHE A 18 -25.54 -56.09 7.29
C PHE A 18 -25.14 -55.46 5.95
N HIS A 19 -26.10 -54.82 5.29
CA HIS A 19 -25.77 -53.81 4.30
C HIS A 19 -25.25 -52.63 5.12
N PRO A 20 -23.94 -52.33 5.14
CA PRO A 20 -23.55 -50.99 5.51
C PRO A 20 -24.32 -50.08 4.54
N ASP A 21 -25.04 -49.13 5.10
CA ASP A 21 -25.65 -48.02 4.37
C ASP A 21 -24.48 -47.25 3.73
N LEU A 22 -24.03 -47.73 2.56
CA LEU A 22 -23.09 -47.08 1.67
C LEU A 22 -23.84 -45.90 1.06
N ARG A 23 -24.16 -44.90 1.90
CA ARG A 23 -24.29 -43.54 1.41
C ARG A 23 -22.98 -43.24 0.71
N ALA A 24 -23.04 -43.10 -0.61
CA ALA A 24 -21.91 -42.66 -1.39
C ALA A 24 -21.38 -41.39 -0.71
N GLN A 25 -20.21 -41.49 -0.07
CA GLN A 25 -19.58 -40.35 0.58
C GLN A 25 -19.41 -39.30 -0.50
N GLU A 26 -20.06 -38.15 -0.31
CA GLU A 26 -20.02 -37.08 -1.27
C GLU A 26 -18.56 -36.66 -1.47
N LYS A 27 -18.13 -36.44 -2.72
CA LYS A 27 -16.74 -36.11 -3.00
C LYS A 27 -16.32 -34.85 -2.22
N PRO A 28 -15.06 -34.79 -1.71
CA PRO A 28 -14.57 -33.61 -1.03
C PRO A 28 -14.58 -32.42 -2.01
N ARG A 29 -15.18 -31.31 -1.60
CA ARG A 29 -15.23 -30.07 -2.38
C ARG A 29 -15.32 -28.85 -1.46
N ILE A 30 -15.00 -27.69 -2.00
CA ILE A 30 -15.34 -26.41 -1.37
C ILE A 30 -16.83 -26.13 -1.63
N ILE A 31 -17.54 -25.69 -0.59
CA ILE A 31 -18.97 -25.39 -0.63
C ILE A 31 -19.29 -23.90 -0.42
N GLY A 32 -18.27 -23.09 -0.13
CA GLY A 32 -18.38 -21.64 -0.02
C GLY A 32 -17.13 -21.00 0.59
N MET A 33 -17.15 -19.68 0.71
CA MET A 33 -16.22 -18.90 1.52
C MET A 33 -16.67 -18.97 2.97
N ALA A 34 -15.73 -19.20 3.89
CA ALA A 34 -15.98 -19.28 5.33
C ALA A 34 -15.68 -17.96 6.04
N HIS A 35 -14.54 -17.33 5.72
CA HIS A 35 -14.15 -16.07 6.35
C HIS A 35 -13.09 -15.29 5.59
N MET A 36 -12.95 -14.02 5.96
CA MET A 36 -11.69 -13.28 5.89
C MET A 36 -11.26 -12.91 7.31
N ALA A 37 -9.98 -13.06 7.61
CA ALA A 37 -9.41 -12.77 8.90
C ALA A 37 -8.46 -11.57 8.84
N TYR A 38 -8.54 -10.71 9.84
CA TYR A 38 -7.71 -9.52 9.97
C TYR A 38 -7.02 -9.46 11.33
N TYR A 39 -5.78 -9.00 11.34
CA TYR A 39 -5.18 -8.44 12.54
C TYR A 39 -5.81 -7.08 12.82
N VAL A 40 -6.00 -6.72 14.09
CA VAL A 40 -6.52 -5.40 14.46
C VAL A 40 -5.57 -4.67 15.41
N SER A 41 -5.35 -3.38 15.16
CA SER A 41 -4.50 -2.56 16.04
C SER A 41 -5.17 -2.21 17.37
N ASP A 42 -6.50 -2.14 17.38
CA ASP A 42 -7.32 -1.88 18.56
C ASP A 42 -8.64 -2.63 18.44
N LEU A 43 -8.80 -3.71 19.23
CA LEU A 43 -9.98 -4.57 19.16
C LEU A 43 -11.27 -3.83 19.55
N LYS A 44 -11.20 -2.88 20.48
CA LYS A 44 -12.39 -2.13 20.91
C LYS A 44 -12.87 -1.23 19.77
N GLN A 45 -11.96 -0.51 19.14
CA GLN A 45 -12.31 0.34 17.99
C GLN A 45 -12.75 -0.51 16.79
N ALA A 46 -12.17 -1.69 16.60
CA ALA A 46 -12.62 -2.63 15.57
C ALA A 46 -14.07 -3.08 15.83
N ARG A 47 -14.47 -3.37 17.07
CA ARG A 47 -15.89 -3.64 17.40
C ARG A 47 -16.78 -2.44 17.12
N ASP A 48 -16.38 -1.25 17.56
CA ASP A 48 -17.12 0.00 17.29
C ASP A 48 -17.32 0.21 15.77
N TYR A 49 -16.35 -0.21 14.96
CA TYR A 49 -16.40 -0.20 13.51
C TYR A 49 -17.30 -1.30 12.93
N TYR A 50 -17.01 -2.58 13.14
CA TYR A 50 -17.71 -3.68 12.50
C TYR A 50 -19.15 -3.84 13.01
N GLU A 51 -19.39 -3.67 14.32
CA GLU A 51 -20.72 -3.76 14.90
C GLU A 51 -21.47 -2.43 14.83
N GLY A 52 -20.82 -1.32 15.18
CA GLY A 52 -21.45 -0.01 15.20
C GLY A 52 -21.59 0.62 13.81
N PHE A 53 -20.46 0.79 13.11
CA PHE A 53 -20.44 1.48 11.82
C PHE A 53 -20.97 0.61 10.68
N LEU A 54 -20.56 -0.66 10.57
CA LEU A 54 -21.06 -1.59 9.54
C LEU A 54 -22.32 -2.36 9.97
N GLY A 55 -22.70 -2.31 11.25
CA GLY A 55 -23.99 -2.80 11.72
C GLY A 55 -24.10 -4.31 11.88
N PHE A 56 -22.98 -5.03 11.79
CA PHE A 56 -22.92 -6.47 12.06
C PHE A 56 -23.05 -6.74 13.57
N GLN A 57 -22.97 -8.02 13.94
CA GLN A 57 -22.97 -8.41 15.34
C GLN A 57 -21.91 -9.48 15.59
N GLU A 58 -21.23 -9.35 16.73
CA GLU A 58 -20.37 -10.41 17.25
C GLU A 58 -21.20 -11.66 17.59
N ALA A 59 -20.81 -12.81 17.05
CA ALA A 59 -21.43 -14.09 17.38
C ALA A 59 -20.82 -14.74 18.63
N PHE A 60 -19.49 -14.68 18.75
CA PHE A 60 -18.74 -15.13 19.91
C PHE A 60 -17.30 -14.60 19.85
N THR A 61 -16.60 -14.73 20.97
CA THR A 61 -15.18 -14.40 21.11
C THR A 61 -14.41 -15.58 21.68
N LEU A 62 -13.24 -15.87 21.11
CA LEU A 62 -12.23 -16.74 21.68
C LEU A 62 -11.36 -15.97 22.66
N LYS A 63 -10.94 -16.64 23.74
CA LYS A 63 -10.20 -16.01 24.84
C LYS A 63 -8.80 -16.61 24.95
N ASN A 64 -7.83 -15.77 25.23
CA ASN A 64 -6.51 -16.19 25.69
C ASN A 64 -6.61 -16.87 27.07
N ARG A 65 -5.53 -17.55 27.46
CA ARG A 65 -5.45 -18.22 28.78
C ARG A 65 -5.59 -17.27 29.96
N ASP A 66 -5.20 -16.01 29.80
CA ASP A 66 -5.34 -14.96 30.81
C ASP A 66 -6.75 -14.34 30.86
N GLY A 67 -7.66 -14.79 30.00
CA GLY A 67 -9.04 -14.30 29.91
C GLY A 67 -9.23 -13.08 29.01
N SER A 68 -8.16 -12.54 28.42
CA SER A 68 -8.26 -11.49 27.41
C SER A 68 -8.85 -12.02 26.09
N ASP A 69 -9.40 -11.12 25.27
CA ASP A 69 -9.95 -11.47 23.96
C ASP A 69 -8.82 -11.82 22.98
N HIS A 70 -8.95 -12.93 22.27
CA HIS A 70 -8.00 -13.39 21.27
C HIS A 70 -8.53 -13.17 19.85
N VAL A 71 -9.71 -13.73 19.53
CA VAL A 71 -10.35 -13.62 18.21
C VAL A 71 -11.83 -13.31 18.37
N VAL A 72 -12.30 -12.28 17.68
CA VAL A 72 -13.71 -11.89 17.63
C VAL A 72 -14.33 -12.34 16.31
N PHE A 73 -15.48 -13.02 16.37
CA PHE A 73 -16.19 -13.53 15.20
C PHE A 73 -17.38 -12.63 14.88
N ILE A 74 -17.21 -11.73 13.92
CA ILE A 74 -18.28 -10.89 13.39
C ILE A 74 -19.05 -11.69 12.35
N LYS A 75 -20.36 -11.85 12.56
CA LYS A 75 -21.18 -12.74 11.73
C LYS A 75 -21.79 -12.02 10.54
N ILE A 76 -21.49 -12.51 9.33
CA ILE A 76 -22.12 -12.07 8.09
C ILE A 76 -23.38 -12.90 7.86
N ASN A 77 -23.26 -14.23 7.85
CA ASN A 77 -24.39 -15.16 7.82
C ASN A 77 -24.07 -16.47 8.55
N ASP A 78 -24.83 -17.54 8.31
CA ASP A 78 -24.62 -18.83 8.97
C ASP A 78 -23.35 -19.58 8.55
N HIS A 79 -22.72 -19.15 7.47
CA HIS A 79 -21.54 -19.76 6.87
C HIS A 79 -20.33 -18.80 6.78
N GLN A 80 -20.58 -17.49 6.79
CA GLN A 80 -19.57 -16.47 6.53
C GLN A 80 -19.33 -15.56 7.74
N PHE A 81 -18.05 -15.34 8.04
CA PHE A 81 -17.59 -14.53 9.17
C PHE A 81 -16.46 -13.57 8.76
N ILE A 82 -16.33 -12.47 9.51
CA ILE A 82 -15.09 -11.70 9.59
C ILE A 82 -14.46 -12.03 10.94
N GLN A 83 -13.18 -12.41 10.94
CA GLN A 83 -12.44 -12.75 12.15
C GLN A 83 -11.47 -11.63 12.49
N LEU A 84 -11.52 -11.10 13.72
CA LEU A 84 -10.66 -10.01 14.19
C LEU A 84 -9.70 -10.53 15.24
N TYR A 85 -8.42 -10.66 14.87
CA TYR A 85 -7.33 -11.18 15.69
C TYR A 85 -6.70 -10.04 16.50
N ALA A 86 -6.82 -10.13 17.83
CA ALA A 86 -6.21 -9.22 18.79
C ALA A 86 -4.80 -9.69 19.17
N GLU A 87 -3.95 -9.83 18.16
CA GLU A 87 -2.54 -10.17 18.31
C GLU A 87 -1.68 -9.29 17.41
N PRO A 88 -0.37 -9.13 17.73
CA PRO A 88 0.53 -8.39 16.87
C PRO A 88 0.52 -8.94 15.43
N VAL A 89 0.58 -8.03 14.47
CA VAL A 89 0.74 -8.37 13.05
C VAL A 89 1.97 -9.26 12.88
N LYS A 90 1.81 -10.42 12.26
CA LYS A 90 2.91 -11.37 12.03
C LYS A 90 3.47 -11.25 10.62
N ASN A 91 2.59 -11.20 9.61
CA ASN A 91 2.92 -11.23 8.18
C ASN A 91 1.93 -10.34 7.38
N TYR A 92 2.05 -10.30 6.05
CA TYR A 92 1.03 -9.86 5.06
C TYR A 92 0.13 -8.65 5.43
N GLY A 93 0.69 -7.66 6.14
CA GLY A 93 -0.06 -6.49 6.62
C GLY A 93 -1.12 -6.86 7.66
N TYR A 94 -2.26 -6.16 7.66
CA TYR A 94 -3.34 -6.43 8.61
C TYR A 94 -4.28 -7.57 8.18
N ILE A 95 -3.94 -8.30 7.11
CA ILE A 95 -4.70 -9.47 6.65
C ILE A 95 -4.02 -10.75 7.19
N HIS A 96 -4.81 -11.58 7.86
CA HIS A 96 -4.32 -12.80 8.51
C HIS A 96 -4.40 -14.01 7.57
N ASP A 97 -5.60 -14.35 7.09
CA ASP A 97 -5.87 -15.45 6.16
C ASP A 97 -7.27 -15.33 5.53
N ALA A 98 -7.55 -16.17 4.53
CA ALA A 98 -8.90 -16.39 4.01
C ALA A 98 -9.33 -17.85 4.19
N GLY A 99 -10.63 -18.06 4.48
CA GLY A 99 -11.19 -19.36 4.77
C GLY A 99 -12.13 -19.88 3.69
N PHE A 100 -12.00 -21.15 3.32
CA PHE A 100 -12.96 -21.88 2.48
C PHE A 100 -13.66 -22.98 3.27
N GLU A 101 -14.99 -23.02 3.19
CA GLU A 101 -15.80 -24.08 3.79
C GLU A 101 -15.77 -25.33 2.91
N THR A 102 -15.56 -26.51 3.49
CA THR A 102 -15.60 -27.81 2.80
C THR A 102 -16.56 -28.78 3.47
N ASN A 103 -17.17 -29.65 2.67
CA ASN A 103 -18.02 -30.73 3.17
C ASN A 103 -17.22 -31.89 3.81
N ASP A 104 -15.92 -32.01 3.54
CA ASP A 104 -15.04 -33.08 4.06
C ASP A 104 -13.57 -32.60 4.14
N ALA A 105 -13.15 -32.09 5.30
CA ALA A 105 -11.80 -31.54 5.48
C ALA A 105 -10.70 -32.60 5.34
N LYS A 106 -10.95 -33.83 5.79
CA LYS A 106 -9.95 -34.92 5.67
C LYS A 106 -9.80 -35.34 4.22
N GLY A 107 -10.92 -35.57 3.53
CA GLY A 107 -10.93 -35.87 2.11
C GLY A 107 -10.29 -34.76 1.27
N MET A 108 -10.56 -33.49 1.60
CA MET A 108 -9.95 -32.34 0.92
C MET A 108 -8.44 -32.29 1.14
N ARG A 109 -7.97 -32.49 2.37
CA ARG A 109 -6.53 -32.57 2.68
C ARG A 109 -5.84 -33.66 1.86
N ASP A 110 -6.45 -34.84 1.77
CA ASP A 110 -5.88 -35.97 1.02
C ASP A 110 -5.90 -35.74 -0.50
N HIS A 111 -6.96 -35.13 -1.02
CA HIS A 111 -7.04 -34.67 -2.41
C HIS A 111 -5.91 -33.71 -2.75
N LEU A 112 -5.74 -32.65 -1.94
CA LEU A 112 -4.68 -31.65 -2.11
C LEU A 112 -3.29 -32.28 -2.06
N ALA A 113 -3.04 -33.18 -1.11
CA ALA A 113 -1.78 -33.92 -1.04
C ALA A 113 -1.52 -34.74 -2.32
N SER A 114 -2.56 -35.37 -2.88
CA SER A 114 -2.45 -36.23 -4.07
C SER A 114 -2.05 -35.48 -5.34
N ILE A 115 -2.39 -34.18 -5.41
CA ILE A 115 -2.01 -33.30 -6.52
C ILE A 115 -0.74 -32.48 -6.23
N GLY A 116 -0.04 -32.78 -5.13
CA GLY A 116 1.26 -32.19 -4.79
C GLY A 116 1.20 -30.88 -4.02
N VAL A 117 0.05 -30.49 -3.45
CA VAL A 117 -0.05 -29.34 -2.55
C VAL A 117 0.50 -29.70 -1.18
N THR A 118 1.37 -28.84 -0.63
CA THR A 118 1.87 -29.01 0.73
C THR A 118 0.74 -28.85 1.73
N VAL A 119 0.50 -29.90 2.51
CA VAL A 119 -0.55 -29.94 3.55
C VAL A 119 0.03 -30.49 4.85
N PRO A 120 -0.56 -30.18 6.02
CA PRO A 120 -0.16 -30.80 7.27
C PRO A 120 -0.42 -32.31 7.27
N THR A 121 0.22 -33.01 8.21
CA THR A 121 0.10 -34.47 8.36
C THR A 121 -1.28 -34.93 8.79
N ALA A 122 -2.04 -34.06 9.47
CA ALA A 122 -3.38 -34.35 9.94
C ALA A 122 -4.27 -33.11 9.91
N VAL A 123 -5.59 -33.34 9.81
CA VAL A 123 -6.63 -32.33 10.07
C VAL A 123 -6.95 -32.35 11.55
N THR A 124 -6.93 -31.19 12.19
CA THR A 124 -7.14 -31.04 13.64
C THR A 124 -8.42 -30.27 13.93
N LYS A 125 -8.91 -30.37 15.18
CA LYS A 125 -9.96 -29.45 15.65
C LYS A 125 -9.35 -28.11 16.01
N ASN A 126 -9.94 -27.02 15.53
CA ASN A 126 -9.61 -25.66 15.92
C ASN A 126 -10.32 -25.28 17.24
N GLU A 127 -10.11 -24.05 17.71
CA GLU A 127 -10.64 -23.54 18.99
C GLU A 127 -12.16 -23.34 18.97
N GLU A 128 -12.73 -23.21 17.77
CA GLU A 128 -14.16 -23.16 17.50
C GLU A 128 -14.81 -24.55 17.64
N GLY A 129 -14.02 -25.62 17.53
CA GLY A 129 -14.45 -27.01 17.57
C GLY A 129 -14.72 -27.62 16.19
N ASP A 130 -14.41 -26.88 15.13
CA ASP A 130 -14.49 -27.29 13.73
C ASP A 130 -13.23 -28.02 13.28
N LEU A 131 -13.30 -28.79 12.19
CA LEU A 131 -12.10 -29.40 11.61
C LEU A 131 -11.45 -28.41 10.65
N SER A 132 -10.16 -28.15 10.79
CA SER A 132 -9.46 -27.27 9.86
C SER A 132 -8.01 -27.65 9.62
N PHE A 133 -7.47 -27.11 8.54
CA PHE A 133 -6.05 -27.11 8.23
C PHE A 133 -5.71 -25.94 7.29
N ASN A 134 -4.46 -25.50 7.30
CA ASN A 134 -4.00 -24.40 6.46
C ASN A 134 -3.19 -24.94 5.28
N ILE A 135 -3.27 -24.24 4.16
CA ILE A 135 -2.38 -24.38 3.01
C ILE A 135 -1.85 -23.01 2.61
N THR A 136 -0.82 -23.00 1.77
CA THR A 136 -0.29 -21.78 1.15
C THR A 136 -0.63 -21.81 -0.34
N GLU A 137 -1.34 -20.80 -0.83
CA GLU A 137 -1.63 -20.67 -2.26
C GLU A 137 -0.39 -20.20 -3.04
N PRO A 138 -0.35 -20.31 -4.38
CA PRO A 138 0.85 -20.08 -5.19
C PRO A 138 1.56 -18.73 -5.00
N SER A 139 0.86 -17.69 -4.57
CA SER A 139 1.43 -16.36 -4.31
C SER A 139 2.01 -16.20 -2.91
N GLY A 140 1.81 -17.18 -2.02
CA GLY A 140 2.32 -17.22 -0.66
C GLY A 140 1.29 -16.90 0.43
N PHE A 141 0.03 -16.64 0.06
CA PHE A 141 -1.03 -16.32 1.02
C PHE A 141 -1.59 -17.59 1.70
N THR A 142 -2.04 -17.43 2.95
CA THR A 142 -2.60 -18.56 3.71
C THR A 142 -4.07 -18.72 3.41
N ILE A 143 -4.45 -19.94 3.00
CA ILE A 143 -5.85 -20.35 2.88
C ILE A 143 -6.14 -21.38 3.97
N GLN A 144 -7.11 -21.09 4.83
CA GLN A 144 -7.64 -22.05 5.78
C GLN A 144 -8.79 -22.84 5.14
N ILE A 145 -8.70 -24.16 5.19
CA ILE A 145 -9.80 -25.06 4.82
C ILE A 145 -10.50 -25.48 6.10
N VAL A 146 -11.80 -25.23 6.19
CA VAL A 146 -12.61 -25.50 7.39
C VAL A 146 -13.84 -26.34 7.06
N GLN A 147 -14.13 -27.31 7.90
CA GLN A 147 -15.38 -28.07 7.90
C GLN A 147 -16.10 -27.81 9.21
N TYR A 148 -17.26 -27.15 9.13
CA TYR A 148 -18.06 -26.86 10.30
C TYR A 148 -18.64 -28.14 10.92
N MET A 149 -18.39 -28.33 12.21
CA MET A 149 -18.74 -29.54 12.95
C MET A 149 -19.96 -29.30 13.84
N PRO A 150 -20.86 -30.30 13.98
CA PRO A 150 -21.97 -30.20 14.93
C PRO A 150 -21.48 -29.91 16.35
N GLY A 151 -22.03 -28.86 16.96
CA GLY A 151 -21.70 -28.45 18.33
C GLY A 151 -20.48 -27.55 18.45
N SER A 152 -19.85 -27.17 17.33
CA SER A 152 -18.88 -26.08 17.30
C SER A 152 -19.52 -24.74 17.67
N LYS A 153 -18.69 -23.77 18.04
CA LYS A 153 -19.15 -22.41 18.33
C LYS A 153 -19.86 -21.79 17.12
N VAL A 154 -19.33 -22.03 15.92
CA VAL A 154 -19.94 -21.60 14.66
C VAL A 154 -21.34 -22.18 14.50
N THR A 155 -21.49 -23.51 14.54
CA THR A 155 -22.80 -24.15 14.34
C THR A 155 -23.80 -23.85 15.47
N ALA A 156 -23.34 -23.58 16.69
CA ALA A 156 -24.19 -23.16 17.81
C ALA A 156 -24.81 -21.76 17.64
N THR A 157 -24.23 -20.94 16.75
CA THR A 157 -24.71 -19.58 16.44
C THR A 157 -25.68 -19.54 15.26
N LYS A 158 -26.04 -20.70 14.69
CA LYS A 158 -26.93 -20.78 13.53
C LYS A 158 -28.25 -20.05 13.77
N GLY A 159 -28.65 -19.19 12.84
CA GLY A 159 -29.86 -18.38 12.92
C GLY A 159 -29.83 -17.25 13.97
N LYS A 160 -28.66 -16.93 14.53
CA LYS A 160 -28.47 -15.87 15.54
C LYS A 160 -27.44 -14.84 15.05
N PHE A 161 -27.39 -13.70 15.73
CA PHE A 161 -26.39 -12.63 15.53
C PHE A 161 -26.32 -12.06 14.09
N MET A 162 -27.47 -11.97 13.42
CA MET A 162 -27.61 -11.38 12.09
C MET A 162 -28.66 -10.27 12.13
N PRO A 163 -28.38 -9.13 12.78
CA PRO A 163 -29.35 -8.05 12.94
C PRO A 163 -29.68 -7.41 11.59
N ALA A 164 -30.86 -6.78 11.48
CA ALA A 164 -31.26 -6.06 10.26
C ALA A 164 -30.39 -4.82 9.96
N THR A 165 -29.56 -4.39 10.91
CA THR A 165 -28.64 -3.24 10.79
C THR A 165 -27.41 -3.52 9.93
N ARG A 166 -27.11 -4.79 9.67
CA ARG A 166 -25.93 -5.20 8.89
C ARG A 166 -26.01 -4.68 7.46
N ILE A 167 -24.89 -4.19 6.94
CA ILE A 167 -24.81 -3.65 5.58
C ILE A 167 -24.83 -4.73 4.50
N SER A 168 -24.68 -6.00 4.86
CA SER A 168 -24.67 -7.12 3.92
C SER A 168 -25.06 -8.41 4.64
N ASP A 169 -25.58 -9.36 3.88
CA ASP A 169 -25.83 -10.73 4.33
C ASP A 169 -24.96 -11.78 3.64
N HIS A 170 -24.01 -11.35 2.81
CA HIS A 170 -23.23 -12.21 1.94
C HIS A 170 -21.87 -11.60 1.61
N ILE A 171 -20.81 -12.39 1.79
CA ILE A 171 -19.53 -12.15 1.13
C ILE A 171 -19.66 -12.70 -0.29
N ASP A 172 -19.67 -11.79 -1.25
CA ASP A 172 -19.77 -12.14 -2.66
C ASP A 172 -18.48 -12.77 -3.17
N HIS A 173 -17.35 -12.12 -2.87
CA HIS A 173 -16.04 -12.64 -3.19
C HIS A 173 -14.95 -12.22 -2.23
N ILE A 174 -13.90 -13.03 -2.21
CA ILE A 174 -12.59 -12.67 -1.67
C ILE A 174 -11.69 -12.41 -2.86
N GLY A 175 -11.11 -11.21 -2.94
CA GLY A 175 -10.16 -10.84 -3.98
C GLY A 175 -8.75 -10.89 -3.45
N LEU A 176 -7.89 -11.66 -4.12
CA LEU A 176 -6.45 -11.68 -3.85
C LEU A 176 -5.68 -11.25 -5.10
N LEU A 177 -4.74 -10.33 -4.93
CA LEU A 177 -3.70 -10.07 -5.89
C LEU A 177 -2.76 -11.26 -5.93
N VAL A 178 -2.35 -11.69 -7.12
CA VAL A 178 -1.56 -12.92 -7.29
C VAL A 178 -0.28 -12.70 -8.09
N LYS A 179 0.77 -13.45 -7.73
CA LYS A 179 2.10 -13.40 -8.38
C LYS A 179 2.01 -13.79 -9.86
N ASP A 180 1.18 -14.78 -10.18
CA ASP A 180 0.98 -15.29 -11.52
C ASP A 180 -0.46 -15.76 -11.74
N LYS A 181 -1.15 -15.12 -12.69
CA LYS A 181 -2.57 -15.33 -12.95
C LYS A 181 -2.87 -16.76 -13.43
N GLU A 182 -2.10 -17.27 -14.39
CA GLU A 182 -2.36 -18.59 -14.98
C GLU A 182 -2.06 -19.72 -13.99
N THR A 183 -0.99 -19.58 -13.21
CA THR A 183 -0.62 -20.51 -12.13
C THR A 183 -1.70 -20.55 -11.06
N THR A 184 -2.19 -19.38 -10.65
CA THR A 184 -3.28 -19.25 -9.67
C THR A 184 -4.55 -19.91 -10.20
N TRP A 185 -4.99 -19.55 -11.41
CA TRP A 185 -6.18 -20.15 -12.00
C TRP A 185 -6.08 -21.67 -12.08
N LYS A 186 -4.96 -22.20 -12.56
CA LYS A 186 -4.72 -23.64 -12.61
C LYS A 186 -4.79 -24.26 -11.23
N PHE A 187 -4.15 -23.65 -10.23
CA PHE A 187 -4.20 -24.12 -8.85
C PHE A 187 -5.63 -24.20 -8.31
N TYR A 188 -6.42 -23.11 -8.35
CA TYR A 188 -7.78 -23.14 -7.82
C TYR A 188 -8.73 -24.03 -8.62
N THR A 189 -8.49 -24.21 -9.92
CA THR A 189 -9.22 -25.16 -10.77
C THR A 189 -8.93 -26.61 -10.36
N ASP A 190 -7.66 -26.99 -10.25
CA ASP A 190 -7.26 -28.36 -9.94
C ASP A 190 -7.52 -28.73 -8.47
N ALA A 191 -7.26 -27.79 -7.56
CA ALA A 191 -7.40 -27.97 -6.13
C ALA A 191 -8.88 -28.04 -5.71
N PHE A 192 -9.72 -27.15 -6.26
CA PHE A 192 -11.06 -26.92 -5.72
C PHE A 192 -12.19 -26.98 -6.77
N GLY A 193 -11.85 -27.13 -8.06
CA GLY A 193 -12.82 -27.17 -9.14
C GLY A 193 -13.38 -25.80 -9.54
N PHE A 194 -12.76 -24.69 -9.13
CA PHE A 194 -13.25 -23.35 -9.45
C PHE A 194 -13.22 -23.10 -10.96
N THR A 195 -14.21 -22.36 -11.49
CA THR A 195 -14.33 -22.10 -12.94
C THR A 195 -14.23 -20.61 -13.24
N LYS A 196 -13.43 -20.23 -14.24
CA LYS A 196 -13.25 -18.82 -14.65
C LYS A 196 -14.59 -18.20 -15.11
N GLU A 197 -14.83 -16.95 -14.73
CA GLU A 197 -15.95 -16.12 -15.19
C GLU A 197 -15.44 -14.96 -16.07
N GLY A 198 -16.22 -14.58 -17.09
CA GLY A 198 -16.00 -13.34 -17.84
C GLY A 198 -14.59 -13.20 -18.42
N ASP A 199 -13.91 -12.09 -18.10
CA ASP A 199 -12.53 -11.81 -18.50
C ASP A 199 -11.46 -12.58 -17.68
N GLY A 200 -11.92 -13.46 -16.79
CA GLY A 200 -11.12 -14.27 -15.90
C GLY A 200 -10.76 -13.60 -14.57
N SER A 201 -11.19 -12.36 -14.33
CA SER A 201 -10.96 -11.70 -13.04
C SER A 201 -11.64 -12.36 -11.86
N LYS A 202 -12.68 -13.15 -12.11
CA LYS A 202 -13.38 -13.91 -11.08
C LYS A 202 -13.42 -15.40 -11.44
N MET A 203 -13.50 -16.22 -10.40
CA MET A 203 -13.72 -17.65 -10.49
C MET A 203 -14.93 -18.02 -9.64
N ALA A 204 -15.86 -18.79 -10.20
CA ALA A 204 -17.03 -19.30 -9.50
C ALA A 204 -16.65 -20.48 -8.59
N VAL A 205 -17.21 -20.50 -7.38
CA VAL A 205 -17.11 -21.62 -6.45
C VAL A 205 -18.19 -22.65 -6.82
N PRO A 206 -17.85 -23.91 -7.13
CA PRO A 206 -18.82 -24.89 -7.61
C PRO A 206 -20.01 -25.10 -6.68
N GLY A 207 -21.22 -24.85 -7.19
CA GLY A 207 -22.46 -25.05 -6.42
C GLY A 207 -22.72 -24.01 -5.33
N SER A 208 -21.97 -22.90 -5.33
CA SER A 208 -22.18 -21.75 -4.45
C SER A 208 -22.43 -20.48 -5.28
N ALA A 209 -23.00 -19.45 -4.65
CA ALA A 209 -23.08 -18.10 -5.20
C ALA A 209 -21.77 -17.30 -4.98
N ASP A 210 -20.85 -17.86 -4.22
CA ASP A 210 -19.59 -17.23 -3.85
C ASP A 210 -18.59 -17.29 -5.01
N ARG A 211 -17.71 -16.29 -5.05
CA ARG A 211 -16.67 -16.17 -6.06
C ARG A 211 -15.31 -15.90 -5.42
N PHE A 212 -14.27 -16.16 -6.18
CA PHE A 212 -12.91 -15.80 -5.84
C PHE A 212 -12.38 -14.85 -6.92
N GLU A 213 -11.96 -13.66 -6.52
CA GLU A 213 -11.36 -12.70 -7.45
C GLU A 213 -9.84 -12.90 -7.49
N VAL A 214 -9.35 -13.09 -8.71
CA VAL A 214 -7.93 -13.14 -9.01
C VAL A 214 -7.54 -11.76 -9.51
N GLY A 215 -6.96 -10.95 -8.63
CA GLY A 215 -6.32 -9.71 -9.01
C GLY A 215 -4.95 -10.01 -9.62
N TRP A 216 -4.62 -9.41 -10.76
CA TRP A 216 -3.26 -9.51 -11.32
C TRP A 216 -2.83 -8.17 -11.88
N GLU A 217 -1.53 -8.01 -11.96
CA GLU A 217 -0.91 -6.85 -12.54
C GLU A 217 -0.02 -7.26 -13.71
N LYS A 218 0.19 -6.33 -14.65
CA LYS A 218 1.05 -6.61 -15.82
C LYS A 218 2.49 -6.91 -15.42
N ARG A 219 2.94 -6.36 -14.29
CA ARG A 219 4.19 -6.72 -13.62
C ARG A 219 3.86 -7.60 -12.43
N LYS A 220 4.69 -8.60 -12.14
CA LYS A 220 4.48 -9.48 -11.00
C LYS A 220 4.39 -8.63 -9.71
N PRO A 221 3.30 -8.74 -8.94
CA PRO A 221 3.12 -7.94 -7.73
C PRO A 221 4.15 -8.33 -6.65
N GLU A 222 4.66 -7.31 -5.97
CA GLU A 222 5.55 -7.47 -4.82
C GLU A 222 4.75 -7.77 -3.55
N GLU A 223 5.42 -8.27 -2.50
CA GLU A 223 4.72 -8.71 -1.28
C GLU A 223 3.94 -7.60 -0.57
N ALA A 224 4.43 -6.36 -0.64
CA ALA A 224 3.74 -5.18 -0.12
C ALA A 224 2.53 -4.74 -0.97
N ARG A 225 2.30 -5.32 -2.15
CA ARG A 225 1.14 -4.95 -2.99
C ARG A 225 -0.08 -5.78 -2.68
N PHE A 226 0.12 -6.99 -2.18
CA PHE A 226 -0.98 -7.91 -1.93
C PHE A 226 -1.97 -7.31 -0.92
N HIS A 227 -1.52 -6.96 0.28
CA HIS A 227 -2.35 -6.41 1.34
C HIS A 227 -3.13 -5.10 0.99
N ILE A 228 -2.80 -4.42 -0.12
CA ILE A 228 -3.50 -3.21 -0.59
C ILE A 228 -4.64 -3.56 -1.55
N LYS A 229 -4.44 -4.56 -2.41
CA LYS A 229 -5.41 -4.97 -3.42
C LYS A 229 -6.33 -6.07 -2.92
N ASP A 230 -5.91 -6.78 -1.88
CA ASP A 230 -6.69 -7.84 -1.29
C ASP A 230 -7.86 -7.25 -0.51
N HIS A 231 -9.01 -7.89 -0.67
CA HIS A 231 -10.25 -7.36 -0.13
C HIS A 231 -11.29 -8.46 0.04
N ILE A 232 -12.26 -8.18 0.90
CA ILE A 232 -13.57 -8.80 0.79
C ILE A 232 -14.46 -7.89 -0.03
N CYS A 233 -15.38 -8.50 -0.77
CA CYS A 233 -16.50 -7.80 -1.36
C CYS A 233 -17.80 -8.32 -0.75
N LEU A 234 -18.58 -7.40 -0.19
CA LEU A 234 -19.88 -7.65 0.41
C LEU A 234 -21.00 -7.36 -0.60
N SER A 235 -22.06 -8.14 -0.57
CA SER A 235 -23.22 -7.93 -1.43
C SER A 235 -24.27 -7.04 -0.79
N ASN A 236 -24.73 -5.99 -1.48
CA ASN A 236 -25.90 -5.22 -1.07
C ASN A 236 -26.78 -4.87 -2.26
N ALA A 237 -28.08 -5.17 -2.16
CA ALA A 237 -29.03 -4.95 -3.25
C ALA A 237 -29.26 -3.47 -3.64
N ASN A 238 -28.87 -2.52 -2.79
CA ASN A 238 -28.97 -1.08 -3.04
C ASN A 238 -27.84 -0.34 -2.35
N VAL A 239 -26.66 -0.36 -2.98
CA VAL A 239 -25.46 0.28 -2.45
C VAL A 239 -25.66 1.77 -2.17
N PRO A 240 -26.26 2.60 -3.06
CA PRO A 240 -26.45 4.03 -2.76
C PRO A 240 -27.28 4.30 -1.49
N LYS A 241 -28.34 3.51 -1.28
CA LYS A 241 -29.17 3.62 -0.06
C LYS A 241 -28.37 3.19 1.16
N MET A 242 -27.68 2.05 1.10
CA MET A 242 -26.84 1.54 2.20
C MET A 242 -25.75 2.56 2.57
N THR A 243 -25.05 3.11 1.59
CA THR A 243 -24.01 4.13 1.78
C THR A 243 -24.57 5.37 2.49
N ALA A 244 -25.74 5.85 2.09
CA ALA A 244 -26.41 6.96 2.77
C ALA A 244 -26.79 6.63 4.23
N GLU A 245 -27.25 5.40 4.49
CA GLU A 245 -27.60 4.94 5.84
C GLU A 245 -26.37 4.85 6.75
N ILE A 246 -25.24 4.31 6.28
CA ILE A 246 -24.01 4.27 7.08
C ILE A 246 -23.39 5.66 7.25
N ALA A 247 -23.47 6.53 6.23
CA ALA A 247 -22.98 7.90 6.31
C ALA A 247 -23.75 8.74 7.35
N ALA A 248 -24.99 8.38 7.65
CA ALA A 248 -25.81 9.01 8.68
C ALA A 248 -25.56 8.47 10.09
N ARG A 249 -24.76 7.40 10.25
CA ARG A 249 -24.50 6.80 11.57
C ARG A 249 -23.60 7.71 12.41
N PRO A 250 -23.81 7.82 13.73
CA PRO A 250 -22.94 8.59 14.62
C PRO A 250 -21.46 8.23 14.52
N GLN A 251 -21.17 6.96 14.21
CA GLN A 251 -19.83 6.40 14.05
C GLN A 251 -19.04 7.06 12.90
N MET A 252 -19.68 7.72 11.93
CA MET A 252 -18.96 8.50 10.91
C MET A 252 -18.12 9.63 11.50
N LYS A 253 -18.45 10.14 12.70
CA LYS A 253 -17.59 11.11 13.39
C LYS A 253 -16.28 10.49 13.88
N GLN A 254 -16.32 9.20 14.21
CA GLN A 254 -15.17 8.43 14.67
C GLN A 254 -14.37 7.86 13.49
N PHE A 255 -15.04 7.56 12.37
CA PHE A 255 -14.44 7.00 11.17
C PHE A 255 -14.77 7.85 9.93
N PRO A 256 -14.33 9.12 9.88
CA PRO A 256 -14.73 10.06 8.82
C PRO A 256 -14.24 9.62 7.43
N ASP A 257 -13.14 8.87 7.37
CA ASP A 257 -12.52 8.39 6.12
C ASP A 257 -12.88 6.94 5.78
N ALA A 258 -13.88 6.36 6.47
CA ALA A 258 -14.25 4.96 6.24
C ALA A 258 -14.82 4.74 4.84
N ILE A 259 -15.62 5.69 4.34
CA ILE A 259 -16.16 5.65 2.98
C ILE A 259 -15.18 6.40 2.07
N ALA A 260 -14.39 5.66 1.30
CA ALA A 260 -13.32 6.25 0.49
C ALA A 260 -13.77 6.63 -0.92
N ASP A 261 -14.60 5.81 -1.55
CA ASP A 261 -15.07 6.06 -2.91
C ASP A 261 -16.46 5.47 -3.13
N VAL A 262 -17.26 6.16 -3.95
CA VAL A 262 -18.57 5.68 -4.40
C VAL A 262 -18.62 5.89 -5.90
N HIS A 263 -18.70 4.80 -6.64
CA HIS A 263 -18.65 4.84 -8.10
C HIS A 263 -19.60 3.81 -8.71
N GLN A 264 -19.75 3.90 -10.03
CA GLN A 264 -20.52 2.94 -10.81
C GLN A 264 -19.58 2.24 -11.78
N LEU A 265 -19.62 0.91 -11.79
CA LEU A 265 -18.87 0.10 -12.75
C LEU A 265 -19.45 0.28 -14.17
N PRO A 266 -18.68 -0.04 -15.24
CA PRO A 266 -19.17 0.07 -16.62
C PRO A 266 -20.43 -0.74 -16.93
N ASN A 267 -20.70 -1.80 -16.14
CA ASN A 267 -21.91 -2.62 -16.24
C ASN A 267 -23.13 -2.03 -15.49
N GLY A 268 -23.00 -0.82 -14.93
CA GLY A 268 -24.05 -0.10 -14.23
C GLY A 268 -24.24 -0.49 -12.76
N LYS A 269 -23.43 -1.39 -12.21
CA LYS A 269 -23.49 -1.73 -10.78
C LYS A 269 -22.90 -0.61 -9.93
N ASN A 270 -23.60 -0.24 -8.86
CA ASN A 270 -23.06 0.67 -7.87
C ASN A 270 -22.09 -0.07 -6.95
N VAL A 271 -20.99 0.60 -6.62
CA VAL A 271 -19.93 0.11 -5.74
C VAL A 271 -19.55 1.21 -4.76
N VAL A 272 -19.26 0.81 -3.53
CA VAL A 272 -18.62 1.67 -2.53
C VAL A 272 -17.37 0.98 -2.01
N GLU A 273 -16.29 1.74 -1.96
CA GLU A 273 -15.02 1.36 -1.33
C GLU A 273 -15.02 1.83 0.11
N ILE A 274 -14.90 0.87 1.02
CA ILE A 274 -14.84 1.11 2.45
C ILE A 274 -13.47 0.65 2.96
N TYR A 275 -12.86 1.41 3.86
CA TYR A 275 -11.64 1.00 4.55
C TYR A 275 -11.91 0.86 6.04
N ASP A 276 -11.47 -0.27 6.60
CA ASP A 276 -11.57 -0.50 8.04
C ASP A 276 -10.57 0.36 8.85
N LEU A 277 -10.61 0.22 10.18
CA LEU A 277 -9.71 0.89 11.12
C LEU A 277 -8.22 0.76 10.71
N ASN A 278 -7.86 -0.40 10.17
CA ASN A 278 -6.50 -0.78 9.81
C ASN A 278 -6.22 -0.62 8.31
N LYS A 279 -7.13 0.06 7.58
CA LYS A 279 -7.07 0.30 6.15
C LYS A 279 -7.10 -0.98 5.31
N ASN A 280 -7.69 -2.05 5.82
CA ASN A 280 -8.09 -3.18 5.00
C ASN A 280 -9.23 -2.76 4.08
N ARG A 281 -9.16 -3.13 2.80
CA ARG A 281 -10.17 -2.80 1.80
C ARG A 281 -11.40 -3.72 1.95
N VAL A 282 -12.56 -3.10 2.03
CA VAL A 282 -13.89 -3.72 2.02
C VAL A 282 -14.67 -3.09 0.88
N GLU A 283 -14.89 -3.84 -0.19
CA GLU A 283 -15.78 -3.43 -1.27
C GLU A 283 -17.23 -3.79 -0.91
N VAL A 284 -18.20 -2.96 -1.26
CA VAL A 284 -19.62 -3.36 -1.25
C VAL A 284 -20.20 -3.10 -2.63
N MET A 285 -20.76 -4.13 -3.25
CA MET A 285 -21.30 -4.03 -4.60
C MET A 285 -22.71 -4.61 -4.72
N GLU A 286 -23.42 -4.16 -5.75
CA GLU A 286 -24.70 -4.77 -6.12
C GLU A 286 -24.49 -6.18 -6.73
N PRO A 287 -25.34 -7.15 -6.34
CA PRO A 287 -25.26 -8.50 -6.89
C PRO A 287 -25.50 -8.49 -8.41
N PRO A 288 -25.04 -9.52 -9.14
CA PRO A 288 -25.37 -9.69 -10.56
C PRO A 288 -26.90 -9.63 -10.78
N LYS A 289 -27.34 -8.99 -11.87
CA LYS A 289 -28.78 -8.98 -12.20
C LYS A 289 -29.19 -10.40 -12.59
N ALA A 290 -30.42 -10.79 -12.24
CA ALA A 290 -30.94 -12.10 -12.60
C ALA A 290 -30.87 -12.30 -14.12
N GLY A 291 -30.01 -13.23 -14.58
CA GLY A 291 -29.71 -13.48 -15.99
C GLY A 291 -28.23 -13.37 -16.38
N ASP A 292 -27.40 -12.69 -15.57
CA ASP A 292 -25.97 -12.49 -15.83
C ASP A 292 -25.07 -13.61 -15.28
N VAL A 293 -25.65 -14.62 -14.60
CA VAL A 293 -24.90 -15.79 -14.12
C VAL A 293 -24.66 -16.70 -15.32
N ALA A 294 -23.42 -16.73 -15.81
CA ALA A 294 -23.02 -17.67 -16.84
C ALA A 294 -23.28 -19.10 -16.33
N THR A 295 -24.23 -19.79 -16.96
CA THR A 295 -24.43 -21.22 -16.75
C THR A 295 -23.15 -21.96 -17.12
N ALA A 296 -22.56 -22.67 -16.16
CA ALA A 296 -21.44 -23.56 -16.40
C ALA A 296 -21.80 -24.58 -17.49
N GLY A 297 -21.11 -24.56 -18.64
CA GLY A 297 -21.22 -25.60 -19.65
C GLY A 297 -20.79 -25.22 -21.07
N ALA A 298 -19.87 -26.04 -21.59
CA ALA A 298 -19.42 -26.20 -22.99
C ALA A 298 -18.32 -25.25 -23.51
N ASP A 299 -17.11 -25.82 -23.62
CA ASP A 299 -16.03 -25.36 -24.49
C ASP A 299 -16.51 -25.13 -25.93
N PRO A 300 -15.97 -24.10 -26.62
CA PRO A 300 -15.78 -24.16 -28.06
C PRO A 300 -14.29 -24.30 -28.39
N ALA A 301 -14.04 -25.33 -29.19
CA ALA A 301 -12.77 -25.72 -29.74
C ALA A 301 -12.11 -24.64 -30.63
N ASP A 302 -10.79 -24.82 -30.77
CA ASP A 302 -9.90 -24.32 -31.81
C ASP A 302 -10.56 -23.75 -33.07
N SER A 303 -10.21 -22.51 -33.39
CA SER A 303 -10.15 -22.04 -34.77
C SER A 303 -8.95 -21.11 -34.95
N GLN A 304 -7.91 -21.62 -35.62
CA GLN A 304 -6.83 -20.81 -36.18
C GLN A 304 -7.36 -19.79 -37.21
N PRO A 305 -6.71 -18.62 -37.37
CA PRO A 305 -7.11 -17.65 -38.37
C PRO A 305 -6.45 -17.94 -39.72
N ASP A 306 -7.28 -18.14 -40.74
CA ASP A 306 -6.85 -18.18 -42.14
C ASP A 306 -6.77 -16.77 -42.73
N GLY A 307 -5.79 -16.57 -43.60
CA GLY A 307 -5.37 -15.27 -44.12
C GLY A 307 -6.33 -14.62 -45.12
N GLY A 308 -6.36 -13.28 -45.10
CA GLY A 308 -7.05 -12.47 -46.10
C GLY A 308 -6.52 -11.03 -46.13
N SER A 309 -5.94 -10.65 -47.27
CA SER A 309 -5.15 -9.45 -47.51
C SER A 309 -5.94 -8.14 -47.64
N ARG A 310 -5.38 -7.08 -47.03
CA ARG A 310 -5.28 -5.65 -47.44
C ARG A 310 -6.29 -5.06 -48.44
N LYS A 311 -6.89 -3.94 -48.03
CA LYS A 311 -6.90 -2.65 -48.77
C LYS A 311 -6.90 -1.49 -47.76
N GLY A 312 -6.04 -0.50 -47.99
CA GLY A 312 -5.70 0.53 -47.00
C GLY A 312 -6.26 1.92 -47.25
N SER A 313 -6.01 2.82 -46.28
CA SER A 313 -5.96 4.27 -46.51
C SER A 313 -4.97 4.96 -45.56
N LYS A 314 -3.92 5.50 -46.19
CA LYS A 314 -3.10 6.68 -45.89
C LYS A 314 -3.10 7.29 -44.47
N GLY A 315 -1.89 7.28 -43.88
CA GLY A 315 -1.09 8.50 -43.67
C GLY A 315 -1.44 9.41 -42.49
N GLY A 316 -0.83 9.14 -41.34
CA GLY A 316 -0.64 10.10 -40.24
C GLY A 316 0.62 9.73 -39.46
N THR A 317 1.53 10.69 -39.29
CA THR A 317 2.82 10.55 -38.62
C THR A 317 2.64 10.04 -37.17
N LYS A 318 3.41 9.02 -36.80
CA LYS A 318 3.44 8.42 -35.45
C LYS A 318 3.80 9.50 -34.43
N GLY A 319 2.84 9.92 -33.61
CA GLY A 319 3.13 10.48 -32.30
C GLY A 319 3.78 9.38 -31.46
N ALA A 320 4.90 9.69 -30.81
CA ALA A 320 5.49 8.81 -29.80
C ALA A 320 4.40 8.40 -28.79
N PRO A 321 4.36 7.12 -28.34
CA PRO A 321 3.42 6.72 -27.32
C PRO A 321 3.63 7.63 -26.09
N ARG A 322 2.56 8.29 -25.63
CA ARG A 322 2.58 8.99 -24.35
C ARG A 322 3.06 7.98 -23.31
N LYS A 323 4.16 8.29 -22.61
CA LYS A 323 4.55 7.58 -21.39
C LYS A 323 3.33 7.61 -20.47
N VAL A 324 2.65 6.48 -20.34
CA VAL A 324 1.66 6.29 -19.28
C VAL A 324 2.50 6.08 -18.03
N GLU A 325 2.54 7.10 -17.20
CA GLU A 325 3.22 7.02 -15.91
C GLU A 325 2.47 6.00 -15.06
N LEU A 326 3.16 4.90 -14.74
CA LEU A 326 2.61 3.83 -13.92
C LEU A 326 2.45 4.38 -12.49
N PRO A 327 1.41 3.99 -11.74
CA PRO A 327 1.37 4.27 -10.31
C PRO A 327 2.54 3.53 -9.65
N HIS A 328 3.53 4.29 -9.21
CA HIS A 328 4.66 3.77 -8.44
C HIS A 328 4.13 3.34 -7.05
N PRO A 329 4.54 2.18 -6.50
CA PRO A 329 4.20 1.83 -5.12
C PRO A 329 4.89 2.81 -4.16
N PHE A 330 4.19 3.30 -3.13
CA PHE A 330 4.77 4.07 -2.03
C PHE A 330 4.99 3.15 -0.84
N TYR A 331 6.17 3.21 -0.22
CA TYR A 331 6.50 2.45 0.98
C TYR A 331 6.72 3.43 2.13
N TRP A 332 5.88 3.33 3.15
CA TRP A 332 6.01 4.12 4.37
C TRP A 332 7.32 3.77 5.07
N ALA A 333 8.09 4.80 5.43
CA ALA A 333 9.31 4.60 6.18
C ALA A 333 9.00 4.19 7.62
N ALA A 334 9.60 3.11 8.07
CA ALA A 334 9.67 2.78 9.49
C ALA A 334 10.78 3.60 10.17
N THR A 335 10.63 3.82 11.48
CA THR A 335 11.74 4.32 12.31
C THR A 335 12.87 3.30 12.32
N ASP A 336 14.10 3.76 12.11
CA ASP A 336 15.31 2.94 12.15
C ASP A 336 16.35 3.67 13.02
N ALA A 337 16.87 3.00 14.04
CA ALA A 337 17.80 3.58 15.00
C ALA A 337 19.24 3.68 14.48
N LEU A 338 19.58 2.94 13.42
CA LEU A 338 20.89 2.98 12.78
C LEU A 338 20.93 3.96 11.61
N ARG A 339 19.80 4.14 10.91
CA ARG A 339 19.65 5.11 9.81
C ARG A 339 20.07 6.50 10.26
N GLY A 340 20.91 7.15 9.46
CA GLY A 340 21.23 8.55 9.63
C GLY A 340 22.71 8.86 9.59
N ASP A 341 23.05 10.04 10.05
CA ASP A 341 24.40 10.59 9.98
C ASP A 341 25.18 10.25 11.26
N TRP A 342 26.45 9.92 11.10
CA TRP A 342 27.34 9.51 12.19
C TRP A 342 28.63 10.31 12.15
N GLN A 343 29.09 10.76 13.31
CA GLN A 343 30.30 11.56 13.46
C GLN A 343 30.98 11.27 14.79
N GLY A 344 32.30 11.46 14.85
CA GLY A 344 33.09 11.23 16.05
C GLY A 344 34.57 11.43 15.77
N THR A 345 35.39 10.50 16.24
CA THR A 345 36.86 10.57 16.13
C THR A 345 37.37 9.82 14.90
N GLY A 346 38.60 10.14 14.47
CA GLY A 346 39.24 9.49 13.31
C GLY A 346 39.14 10.25 11.99
N GLY A 347 38.54 11.44 11.98
CA GLY A 347 38.60 12.40 10.87
C GLY A 347 37.71 12.08 9.67
N LEU A 348 36.75 11.16 9.82
CA LEU A 348 35.72 10.86 8.83
C LEU A 348 34.32 11.01 9.45
N VAL A 349 33.32 11.12 8.60
CA VAL A 349 31.89 11.06 8.94
C VAL A 349 31.24 9.93 8.14
N ALA A 350 30.08 9.46 8.57
CA ALA A 350 29.39 8.38 7.87
C ALA A 350 27.89 8.66 7.67
N GLN A 351 27.35 8.14 6.57
CA GLN A 351 25.91 7.98 6.38
C GLN A 351 25.60 6.49 6.45
N VAL A 352 24.69 6.11 7.34
CA VAL A 352 24.22 4.73 7.50
C VAL A 352 22.84 4.64 6.90
N VAL A 353 22.70 3.77 5.91
CA VAL A 353 21.51 3.72 5.04
C VAL A 353 21.04 2.27 4.98
N PRO A 354 19.82 1.96 5.45
CA PRO A 354 19.17 0.69 5.16
C PRO A 354 19.14 0.46 3.64
N ILE A 355 19.51 -0.74 3.16
CA ILE A 355 19.50 -1.04 1.72
C ILE A 355 18.09 -0.84 1.13
N MET A 356 17.06 -1.12 1.92
CA MET A 356 15.66 -0.86 1.59
C MET A 356 15.41 0.59 1.15
N ASP A 357 16.13 1.56 1.72
CA ASP A 357 15.96 2.99 1.40
C ASP A 357 16.56 3.37 0.04
N LYS A 358 17.64 2.70 -0.37
CA LYS A 358 18.33 2.96 -1.64
C LYS A 358 17.50 2.51 -2.85
N ILE A 359 16.55 1.61 -2.62
CA ILE A 359 15.70 1.04 -3.65
C ILE A 359 14.56 2.00 -4.02
N TYR A 360 14.29 3.00 -3.19
CA TYR A 360 13.31 4.05 -3.46
C TYR A 360 13.79 5.15 -4.42
N SER A 361 15.05 5.11 -4.88
CA SER A 361 15.64 6.14 -5.77
C SER A 361 15.90 5.65 -7.22
N LYS A 362 15.45 4.45 -7.61
CA LYS A 362 15.64 3.88 -8.97
C LYS A 362 14.35 3.22 -9.48
N GLU A 363 13.93 3.60 -10.70
CA GLU A 363 12.65 3.24 -11.34
C GLU A 363 12.42 1.71 -11.52
N ASP A 364 13.46 0.87 -11.35
CA ASP A 364 13.46 -0.57 -11.68
C ASP A 364 14.07 -1.49 -10.59
N LEU A 365 14.41 -1.00 -9.39
CA LEU A 365 14.90 -1.85 -8.30
C LEU A 365 13.78 -2.12 -7.29
N ILE A 366 13.70 -3.35 -6.82
CA ILE A 366 12.66 -3.84 -5.91
C ILE A 366 13.36 -4.40 -4.67
N PRO A 367 12.99 -3.98 -3.44
CA PRO A 367 13.58 -4.53 -2.24
C PRO A 367 13.21 -6.00 -2.08
N GLN A 368 14.21 -6.86 -1.89
CA GLN A 368 14.00 -8.28 -1.63
C GLN A 368 13.88 -8.50 -0.11
N GLN A 369 13.22 -9.58 0.31
CA GLN A 369 13.16 -9.94 1.74
C GLN A 369 14.54 -10.08 2.38
N ASP A 370 15.53 -10.51 1.58
CA ASP A 370 16.93 -10.60 2.00
C ASP A 370 17.57 -9.23 2.25
N ASP A 371 17.00 -8.13 1.74
CA ASP A 371 17.51 -6.76 1.97
C ASP A 371 17.09 -6.20 3.33
N ASN A 372 16.16 -6.87 4.01
CA ASN A 372 15.84 -6.56 5.40
C ASN A 372 17.08 -6.71 6.28
N ALA A 373 17.24 -5.76 7.20
CA ALA A 373 18.40 -5.70 8.10
C ALA A 373 19.75 -5.52 7.39
N LYS A 374 19.81 -5.33 6.07
CA LYS A 374 21.04 -4.96 5.38
C LYS A 374 21.23 -3.44 5.36
N TYR A 375 22.48 -3.03 5.52
CA TYR A 375 22.87 -1.63 5.55
C TYR A 375 24.08 -1.40 4.65
N GLU A 376 24.13 -0.21 4.08
CA GLU A 376 25.30 0.38 3.48
C GLU A 376 25.76 1.56 4.35
N VAL A 377 27.07 1.71 4.47
CA VAL A 377 27.71 2.77 5.22
C VAL A 377 28.67 3.49 4.30
N HIS A 378 28.40 4.76 4.02
CA HIS A 378 29.28 5.60 3.22
C HIS A 378 30.13 6.48 4.12
N LEU A 379 31.45 6.30 4.07
CA LEU A 379 32.40 7.14 4.80
C LEU A 379 32.80 8.33 3.95
N PHE A 380 32.73 9.54 4.50
CA PHE A 380 33.14 10.78 3.84
C PHE A 380 34.15 11.54 4.71
N LYS A 381 34.88 12.49 4.10
CA LYS A 381 35.74 13.42 4.87
C LYS A 381 34.92 14.46 5.62
N GLN A 382 33.79 14.86 5.05
CA GLN A 382 32.85 15.84 5.56
C GLN A 382 31.51 15.62 4.85
N PHE A 383 30.41 16.00 5.48
CA PHE A 383 29.09 15.98 4.84
C PHE A 383 28.90 17.12 3.84
N ASP A 384 27.93 16.94 2.94
CA ASP A 384 27.33 17.94 2.07
C ASP A 384 28.37 18.75 1.24
N GLN A 385 29.41 18.08 0.73
CA GLN A 385 30.42 18.69 -0.13
C GLN A 385 30.05 18.62 -1.61
N PRO A 386 30.53 19.55 -2.45
CA PRO A 386 30.38 19.43 -3.89
C PRO A 386 30.99 18.13 -4.42
N HIS A 387 30.20 17.37 -5.16
CA HIS A 387 30.56 16.05 -5.71
C HIS A 387 30.93 15.04 -4.62
N ASP A 388 30.08 14.90 -3.60
CA ASP A 388 30.21 13.94 -2.50
C ASP A 388 30.54 12.52 -3.00
N ILE A 389 31.84 12.19 -2.99
CA ILE A 389 32.37 10.86 -3.29
C ILE A 389 32.83 10.25 -1.96
N PRO A 390 32.30 9.08 -1.57
CA PRO A 390 32.73 8.44 -0.35
C PRO A 390 34.19 8.02 -0.44
N VAL A 391 34.90 8.14 0.68
CA VAL A 391 36.24 7.58 0.91
C VAL A 391 36.19 6.05 0.88
N ALA A 392 35.08 5.47 1.38
CA ALA A 392 34.82 4.03 1.37
C ALA A 392 33.31 3.76 1.49
N ALA A 393 32.84 2.66 0.91
CA ALA A 393 31.52 2.09 1.13
C ALA A 393 31.66 0.72 1.81
N LEU A 394 31.00 0.57 2.95
CA LEU A 394 30.92 -0.69 3.69
C LEU A 394 29.51 -1.23 3.63
N ASN A 395 29.36 -2.54 3.73
CA ASN A 395 28.07 -3.21 3.78
C ASN A 395 28.02 -4.15 4.99
N GLY A 396 26.82 -4.39 5.49
CA GLY A 396 26.59 -5.28 6.62
C GLY A 396 25.17 -5.81 6.69
N THR A 397 24.97 -6.85 7.49
CA THR A 397 23.63 -7.37 7.85
C THR A 397 23.50 -7.38 9.36
N LEU A 398 22.52 -6.66 9.88
CA LEU A 398 22.24 -6.53 11.31
C LEU A 398 21.72 -7.87 11.84
N ALA A 399 22.41 -8.43 12.83
CA ALA A 399 22.02 -9.65 13.51
C ALA A 399 22.32 -9.52 15.00
N ASN A 400 21.33 -9.85 15.85
CA ASN A 400 21.47 -9.84 17.31
C ASN A 400 22.00 -8.50 17.89
N GLY A 401 21.59 -7.38 17.30
CA GLY A 401 21.99 -6.03 17.75
C GLY A 401 23.40 -5.60 17.33
N VAL A 402 24.09 -6.39 16.51
CA VAL A 402 25.40 -6.07 15.95
C VAL A 402 25.31 -6.04 14.43
N LEU A 403 25.80 -4.97 13.82
CA LEU A 403 25.95 -4.84 12.37
C LEU A 403 27.43 -4.94 12.03
N PRO A 404 27.96 -6.13 11.68
CA PRO A 404 29.31 -6.26 11.15
C PRO A 404 29.41 -5.53 9.80
N LEU A 405 30.53 -4.85 9.56
CA LEU A 405 30.77 -4.03 8.38
C LEU A 405 32.06 -4.41 7.68
N GLU A 406 32.01 -4.51 6.35
CA GLU A 406 33.17 -4.67 5.49
C GLU A 406 33.00 -3.96 4.13
N GLY A 407 34.09 -3.46 3.57
CA GLY A 407 34.12 -2.87 2.22
C GLY A 407 35.29 -1.91 2.03
N ASP A 408 35.81 -1.82 0.80
CA ASP A 408 36.93 -0.93 0.43
C ASP A 408 38.16 -0.98 1.37
N GLY A 409 38.47 -2.18 1.88
CA GLY A 409 39.59 -2.40 2.82
C GLY A 409 39.30 -2.01 4.27
N TRP A 410 38.11 -1.46 4.55
CA TRP A 410 37.64 -1.20 5.90
C TRP A 410 36.92 -2.42 6.48
N THR A 411 37.11 -2.65 7.78
CA THR A 411 36.39 -3.67 8.56
C THR A 411 36.00 -3.10 9.91
N GLY A 412 34.83 -3.48 10.43
CA GLY A 412 34.29 -2.89 11.66
C GLY A 412 32.91 -3.43 12.04
N SER A 413 32.23 -2.69 12.90
CA SER A 413 30.83 -2.95 13.24
C SER A 413 30.11 -1.70 13.77
N ILE A 414 28.78 -1.73 13.71
CA ILE A 414 27.92 -0.91 14.57
C ILE A 414 27.39 -1.78 15.70
N GLU A 415 27.68 -1.40 16.94
CA GLU A 415 27.14 -2.03 18.15
C GLU A 415 27.15 -1.03 19.30
N ASN A 416 26.17 -1.15 20.21
CA ASN A 416 26.08 -0.31 21.41
C ASN A 416 26.13 1.21 21.13
N GLY A 417 25.58 1.66 19.99
CA GLY A 417 25.55 3.07 19.60
C GLY A 417 26.88 3.62 19.06
N HIS A 418 27.84 2.75 18.74
CA HIS A 418 29.13 3.12 18.17
C HIS A 418 29.35 2.43 16.82
N LEU A 419 29.75 3.20 15.81
CA LEU A 419 30.29 2.71 14.54
C LEU A 419 31.81 2.76 14.65
N LYS A 420 32.44 1.59 14.78
CA LYS A 420 33.90 1.45 14.85
C LYS A 420 34.40 0.70 13.63
N ALA A 421 35.31 1.29 12.87
CA ALA A 421 35.92 0.64 11.72
C ALA A 421 37.40 1.01 11.57
N LYS A 422 38.16 0.16 10.89
CA LYS A 422 39.59 0.35 10.65
C LYS A 422 39.99 -0.05 9.24
N ASN A 423 41.04 0.60 8.72
CA ASN A 423 41.75 0.24 7.50
C ASN A 423 43.25 0.55 7.70
N GLY A 424 44.07 -0.49 7.82
CA GLY A 424 45.48 -0.35 8.22
C GLY A 424 45.61 0.34 9.60
N ASP A 425 46.38 1.43 9.64
CA ASP A 425 46.60 2.22 10.85
C ASP A 425 45.48 3.26 11.11
N GLN A 426 44.59 3.49 10.13
CA GLN A 426 43.47 4.39 10.31
C GLN A 426 42.32 3.70 11.04
N SER A 427 41.75 4.37 12.03
CA SER A 427 40.56 3.91 12.76
C SER A 427 39.59 5.06 13.01
N ILE A 428 38.31 4.73 13.08
CA ILE A 428 37.21 5.65 13.39
C ILE A 428 36.37 5.10 14.54
N ASP A 429 35.79 6.01 15.31
CA ASP A 429 34.77 5.71 16.32
C ASP A 429 33.74 6.83 16.28
N LEU A 430 32.59 6.53 15.67
CA LEU A 430 31.52 7.48 15.38
C LEU A 430 30.26 7.13 16.18
N GLN A 431 29.47 8.14 16.51
CA GLN A 431 28.13 8.01 17.10
C GLN A 431 27.09 8.67 16.21
N HIS A 432 25.84 8.23 16.34
CA HIS A 432 24.72 8.83 15.63
C HIS A 432 24.56 10.31 16.02
N ILE A 433 24.32 11.15 15.03
CA ILE A 433 24.02 12.57 15.20
C ILE A 433 22.78 12.95 14.39
N THR A 434 22.03 13.92 14.90
CA THR A 434 20.94 14.55 14.15
C THR A 434 21.41 15.90 13.61
N ARG A 435 21.39 16.08 12.28
CA ARG A 435 21.74 17.35 11.62
C ARG A 435 20.48 18.10 11.21
N SER A 436 19.98 18.97 12.09
CA SER A 436 18.84 19.82 11.76
C SER A 436 19.23 20.98 10.84
N SER A 437 18.30 21.40 9.97
CA SER A 437 18.45 22.63 9.21
C SER A 437 18.54 23.85 10.16
N PRO A 438 19.43 24.83 9.89
CA PRO A 438 19.51 26.06 10.67
C PRO A 438 18.28 26.97 10.50
N THR A 439 17.46 26.73 9.48
CA THR A 439 16.23 27.49 9.19
C THR A 439 14.97 26.73 9.58
N LEU A 440 15.09 25.57 10.22
CA LEU A 440 13.93 24.83 10.73
C LEU A 440 13.19 25.65 11.81
N GLY A 441 11.87 25.78 11.67
CA GLY A 441 11.04 26.62 12.53
C GLY A 441 11.25 28.12 12.32
N MET A 442 11.87 28.54 11.20
CA MET A 442 12.12 29.95 10.94
C MET A 442 10.80 30.71 10.92
N LYS A 443 10.70 31.70 11.81
CA LYS A 443 9.53 32.57 11.89
C LYS A 443 9.45 33.43 10.62
N PRO A 444 8.24 33.64 10.08
CA PRO A 444 8.05 34.57 8.97
C PRO A 444 8.61 35.95 9.34
N PRO A 445 9.45 36.57 8.49
CA PRO A 445 9.93 37.93 8.72
C PRO A 445 8.77 38.93 8.62
N GLN A 446 8.99 40.15 9.12
CA GLN A 446 7.99 41.21 9.02
C GLN A 446 7.59 41.46 7.56
N GLY A 447 6.28 41.46 7.29
CA GLY A 447 5.73 41.65 5.95
C GLY A 447 5.59 40.36 5.12
N ALA A 448 6.05 39.22 5.62
CA ALA A 448 5.80 37.94 4.97
C ALA A 448 4.33 37.53 5.06
N ILE A 449 3.83 36.95 3.98
CA ILE A 449 2.53 36.31 3.91
C ILE A 449 2.72 34.85 4.34
N VAL A 450 1.97 34.42 5.34
CA VAL A 450 1.96 33.02 5.77
C VAL A 450 0.95 32.26 4.93
N LEU A 451 1.42 31.31 4.14
CA LEU A 451 0.56 30.43 3.34
C LEU A 451 0.12 29.21 4.14
N PHE A 452 0.89 28.74 5.11
CA PHE A 452 0.50 27.63 5.98
C PHE A 452 1.20 27.70 7.33
N ASP A 453 0.42 27.72 8.42
CA ASP A 453 0.89 27.80 9.80
C ASP A 453 0.58 26.55 10.64
N GLY A 454 0.10 25.48 9.99
CA GLY A 454 -0.30 24.24 10.65
C GLY A 454 -1.78 24.12 10.99
N LYS A 455 -2.56 25.19 10.90
CA LYS A 455 -3.96 25.19 11.37
C LYS A 455 -4.98 24.86 10.30
N ASN A 456 -4.78 25.35 9.08
CA ASN A 456 -5.73 25.17 7.98
C ASN A 456 -5.07 25.41 6.61
N MET A 457 -5.81 25.10 5.56
CA MET A 457 -5.41 25.31 4.15
C MET A 457 -6.11 26.53 3.53
N ASP A 458 -6.43 27.57 4.31
CA ASP A 458 -7.28 28.70 3.84
C ASP A 458 -6.63 29.51 2.70
N GLU A 459 -5.29 29.57 2.64
CA GLU A 459 -4.56 30.23 1.56
C GLU A 459 -4.33 29.32 0.34
N TRP A 460 -4.86 28.09 0.36
CA TRP A 460 -4.70 27.08 -0.68
C TRP A 460 -6.02 26.65 -1.30
N SER A 461 -5.97 26.32 -2.58
CA SER A 461 -7.07 25.71 -3.34
C SER A 461 -6.54 24.52 -4.13
N LYS A 462 -7.42 23.58 -4.45
CA LYS A 462 -7.11 22.51 -5.40
C LYS A 462 -6.82 23.15 -6.76
N MET A 463 -5.75 22.71 -7.41
CA MET A 463 -5.42 23.12 -8.76
C MET A 463 -6.34 22.43 -9.78
N MET A 464 -6.86 23.18 -10.75
CA MET A 464 -7.59 22.60 -11.87
C MET A 464 -6.61 21.94 -12.86
N GLU A 465 -6.59 20.61 -12.95
CA GLU A 465 -5.58 19.85 -13.72
C GLU A 465 -5.48 20.24 -15.21
N LYS A 466 -6.60 20.67 -15.82
CA LYS A 466 -6.64 21.11 -17.22
C LYS A 466 -6.25 22.57 -17.38
N GLU A 467 -6.34 23.37 -16.33
CA GLU A 467 -6.14 24.82 -16.32
C GLU A 467 -5.37 25.23 -15.05
N TRP A 468 -4.05 24.99 -15.01
CA TRP A 468 -3.28 24.98 -13.75
C TRP A 468 -3.32 26.29 -12.94
N LEU A 469 -3.58 27.43 -13.59
CA LEU A 469 -3.73 28.73 -12.92
C LEU A 469 -5.13 29.00 -12.35
N LYS A 470 -6.03 28.00 -12.34
CA LYS A 470 -7.39 28.10 -11.81
C LYS A 470 -7.61 27.19 -10.61
N GLU A 471 -8.42 27.69 -9.68
CA GLU A 471 -8.90 26.95 -8.51
C GLU A 471 -10.03 25.98 -8.90
N ASP A 472 -10.02 24.79 -8.30
CA ASP A 472 -11.02 23.72 -8.44
C ASP A 472 -11.58 23.31 -7.07
N GLY A 473 -11.92 24.32 -6.26
CA GLY A 473 -12.42 24.14 -4.89
C GLY A 473 -11.32 23.98 -3.83
N PRO A 474 -11.67 23.55 -2.61
CA PRO A 474 -10.72 23.46 -1.50
C PRO A 474 -9.65 22.40 -1.76
N CYS A 475 -8.42 22.68 -1.31
CA CYS A 475 -7.35 21.68 -1.27
C CYS A 475 -7.80 20.48 -0.42
N LYS A 476 -7.73 19.27 -0.98
CA LYS A 476 -8.21 18.02 -0.34
C LYS A 476 -7.14 17.28 0.46
N TRP A 477 -6.05 17.97 0.77
CA TRP A 477 -4.98 17.45 1.62
C TRP A 477 -5.41 17.53 3.09
N HIS A 478 -4.92 16.63 3.93
CA HIS A 478 -5.37 16.54 5.32
C HIS A 478 -4.30 17.04 6.30
N LEU A 479 -4.76 17.64 7.39
CA LEU A 479 -3.89 18.02 8.49
C LEU A 479 -3.48 16.77 9.27
N VAL A 480 -2.21 16.72 9.66
CA VAL A 480 -1.61 15.64 10.44
C VAL A 480 -0.92 16.21 11.68
N PRO A 481 -0.66 15.38 12.72
CA PRO A 481 0.05 15.84 13.91
C PRO A 481 1.40 16.51 13.58
N GLY A 482 1.77 17.51 14.37
CA GLY A 482 3.01 18.27 14.19
C GLY A 482 2.87 19.54 13.35
N ASP A 483 1.68 20.14 13.34
CA ASP A 483 1.35 21.38 12.64
C ASP A 483 1.64 21.29 11.13
N ALA A 484 1.30 20.15 10.53
CA ALA A 484 1.64 19.80 9.16
C ALA A 484 0.41 19.41 8.34
N VAL A 485 0.55 19.52 7.02
CA VAL A 485 -0.38 18.99 6.02
C VAL A 485 0.30 17.90 5.23
N GLU A 486 -0.41 16.81 4.94
CA GLU A 486 0.06 15.72 4.10
C GLU A 486 -0.65 15.72 2.75
N SER A 487 0.13 15.66 1.67
CA SER A 487 -0.44 15.47 0.33
C SER A 487 -1.14 14.13 0.23
N VAL A 488 -2.41 14.14 -0.19
CA VAL A 488 -3.21 12.92 -0.33
C VAL A 488 -3.11 12.42 -1.76
N PRO A 489 -2.56 11.21 -2.00
CA PRO A 489 -2.40 10.68 -3.35
C PRO A 489 -3.70 10.70 -4.16
N ARG A 490 -3.61 11.12 -5.43
CA ARG A 490 -4.72 11.23 -6.39
C ARG A 490 -5.79 12.28 -6.04
N THR A 491 -5.48 13.24 -5.19
CA THR A 491 -6.40 14.36 -4.89
C THR A 491 -6.04 15.65 -5.63
N GLY A 492 -4.90 15.65 -6.33
CA GLY A 492 -4.43 16.76 -7.14
C GLY A 492 -3.52 17.72 -6.36
N ASN A 493 -2.83 18.58 -7.12
CA ASN A 493 -1.95 19.62 -6.59
C ASN A 493 -2.73 20.69 -5.83
N CYS A 494 -2.07 21.37 -4.90
CA CYS A 494 -2.61 22.56 -4.26
C CYS A 494 -1.85 23.81 -4.70
N ILE A 495 -2.59 24.85 -5.08
CA ILE A 495 -2.07 26.17 -5.47
C ILE A 495 -2.48 27.21 -4.43
N SER A 496 -1.57 28.13 -4.14
CA SER A 496 -1.91 29.29 -3.31
C SER A 496 -2.92 30.19 -4.05
N LYS A 497 -3.84 30.80 -3.30
CA LYS A 497 -4.83 31.76 -3.83
C LYS A 497 -4.21 33.09 -4.25
N ARG A 498 -2.97 33.33 -3.85
CA ARG A 498 -2.20 34.54 -4.12
C ARG A 498 -1.20 34.29 -5.23
N THR A 499 -0.79 35.36 -5.89
CA THR A 499 0.24 35.31 -6.94
C THR A 499 1.43 36.18 -6.56
N PHE A 500 2.63 35.67 -6.81
CA PHE A 500 3.89 36.28 -6.38
C PHE A 500 4.81 36.56 -7.56
N GLY A 501 5.53 37.68 -7.49
CA GLY A 501 6.62 38.01 -8.42
C GLY A 501 7.96 37.57 -7.86
N ASP A 502 8.87 38.53 -7.68
CA ASP A 502 10.09 38.30 -6.92
C ASP A 502 9.77 38.02 -5.45
N ALA A 503 10.33 36.95 -4.90
CA ALA A 503 9.98 36.52 -3.56
C ALA A 503 11.10 35.76 -2.88
N LYS A 504 11.18 35.93 -1.55
CA LYS A 504 11.81 34.97 -0.66
C LYS A 504 10.75 34.01 -0.16
N ILE A 505 10.98 32.71 -0.29
CA ILE A 505 10.02 31.64 0.03
C ILE A 505 10.71 30.68 0.99
N HIS A 506 10.01 30.34 2.07
CA HIS A 506 10.42 29.30 3.00
C HIS A 506 9.38 28.19 3.01
N VAL A 507 9.86 26.95 2.95
CA VAL A 507 9.03 25.74 3.02
C VAL A 507 9.73 24.73 3.91
N GLU A 508 9.04 24.22 4.92
CA GLU A 508 9.45 23.00 5.60
C GLU A 508 8.72 21.81 5.01
N PHE A 509 9.44 20.73 4.74
CA PHE A 509 8.88 19.50 4.21
C PHE A 509 9.55 18.29 4.82
N ARG A 510 8.90 17.13 4.76
CA ARG A 510 9.54 15.84 4.97
C ARG A 510 8.96 14.78 4.07
N THR A 511 9.84 13.91 3.60
CA THR A 511 9.47 12.63 3.02
C THR A 511 9.07 11.68 4.14
N ILE A 512 8.04 10.86 3.90
CA ILE A 512 7.50 9.92 4.91
C ILE A 512 7.63 8.46 4.47
N GLY A 513 8.39 8.25 3.41
CA GLY A 513 8.53 7.00 2.70
C GLY A 513 9.19 7.24 1.34
N GLY A 514 9.30 6.18 0.57
CA GLY A 514 9.86 6.24 -0.77
C GLY A 514 9.20 5.20 -1.68
N PRO A 515 9.39 5.26 -3.00
CA PRO A 515 9.84 6.42 -3.77
C PRO A 515 8.99 7.66 -3.48
N THR A 516 9.63 8.82 -3.44
CA THR A 516 8.94 10.12 -3.34
C THR A 516 9.21 10.92 -4.60
N ASN A 517 8.15 11.47 -5.18
CA ASN A 517 8.20 12.48 -6.23
C ASN A 517 7.14 13.55 -5.89
N SER A 518 7.59 14.77 -5.62
CA SER A 518 6.79 15.94 -5.30
C SER A 518 7.63 17.18 -5.63
N GLY A 519 7.14 18.38 -5.31
CA GLY A 519 7.86 19.61 -5.58
C GLY A 519 7.12 20.85 -5.11
N VAL A 520 7.89 21.93 -4.99
CA VAL A 520 7.39 23.29 -4.78
C VAL A 520 7.56 24.04 -6.10
N TYR A 521 6.46 24.38 -6.77
CA TYR A 521 6.54 25.22 -7.97
C TYR A 521 6.37 26.68 -7.60
N ILE A 522 7.24 27.50 -8.16
CA ILE A 522 7.17 28.95 -8.08
C ILE A 522 6.49 29.44 -9.35
N GLN A 523 5.45 30.25 -9.18
CA GLN A 523 4.57 30.72 -10.26
C GLN A 523 3.93 29.59 -11.07
N ASP A 524 3.77 28.40 -10.49
CA ASP A 524 3.24 27.20 -11.19
C ASP A 524 4.12 26.76 -12.39
N ARG A 525 5.39 27.20 -12.42
CA ARG A 525 6.28 27.14 -13.59
C ARG A 525 7.66 26.58 -13.29
N TYR A 526 8.25 26.99 -12.17
CA TYR A 526 9.63 26.70 -11.82
C TYR A 526 9.65 25.77 -10.61
N GLU A 527 9.95 24.49 -10.81
CA GLU A 527 9.89 23.46 -9.77
C GLU A 527 11.22 23.32 -9.02
N ALA A 528 11.20 23.49 -7.71
CA ALA A 528 12.19 22.85 -6.83
C ALA A 528 11.65 21.47 -6.46
N ASN A 529 12.26 20.40 -6.99
CA ASN A 529 11.76 19.05 -6.78
C ASN A 529 12.00 18.55 -5.35
N ILE A 530 11.12 17.64 -4.90
CA ILE A 530 11.20 16.90 -3.64
C ILE A 530 11.24 15.41 -3.98
N ASN A 531 12.42 14.80 -3.78
CA ASN A 531 12.66 13.38 -3.97
C ASN A 531 13.31 12.76 -2.73
N GLU A 532 13.05 11.48 -2.48
CA GLU A 532 13.78 10.72 -1.46
C GLU A 532 15.11 10.23 -2.04
N THR A 533 16.22 10.83 -1.59
CA THR A 533 17.55 10.60 -2.16
C THR A 533 18.66 10.54 -1.10
N TYR A 534 18.30 10.50 0.18
CA TYR A 534 19.27 10.38 1.27
C TYR A 534 20.16 9.13 1.05
N GLY A 535 21.48 9.31 1.18
CA GLY A 535 22.44 8.22 0.99
C GLY A 535 22.60 7.71 -0.45
N SER A 536 21.88 8.27 -1.42
CA SER A 536 22.00 7.85 -2.82
C SER A 536 23.15 8.57 -3.52
N LEU A 537 24.18 7.82 -3.90
CA LEU A 537 25.35 8.34 -4.63
C LEU A 537 25.07 8.60 -6.12
N THR A 538 24.03 7.96 -6.68
CA THR A 538 23.75 7.96 -8.12
C THR A 538 22.47 8.69 -8.51
N ALA A 539 21.52 8.89 -7.59
CA ALA A 539 20.30 9.63 -7.89
C ALA A 539 20.58 11.11 -8.17
N ASN A 540 19.66 11.82 -8.82
CA ASN A 540 19.74 13.28 -8.88
C ASN A 540 19.57 13.82 -7.45
N PRO A 541 20.33 14.86 -7.04
CA PRO A 541 20.10 15.48 -5.75
C PRO A 541 18.70 16.09 -5.63
N ASN A 542 18.16 16.09 -4.42
CA ASN A 542 16.92 16.78 -4.09
C ASN A 542 17.05 18.31 -4.28
N GLY A 543 15.94 19.00 -4.56
CA GLY A 543 15.92 20.45 -4.78
C GLY A 543 16.43 20.89 -6.15
N GLN A 544 16.46 20.01 -7.15
CA GLN A 544 16.84 20.35 -8.53
C GLN A 544 15.72 21.14 -9.22
N PHE A 545 16.10 22.10 -10.06
CA PHE A 545 15.21 22.72 -11.05
C PHE A 545 15.35 22.05 -12.41
N ASP A 546 14.26 21.50 -12.94
CA ASP A 546 14.24 20.78 -14.23
C ASP A 546 14.56 21.65 -15.45
N ASN A 547 14.35 22.96 -15.34
CA ASN A 547 14.69 23.93 -16.36
C ASN A 547 16.01 24.67 -16.10
N SER A 548 16.88 24.17 -15.22
CA SER A 548 18.24 24.71 -15.07
C SER A 548 19.03 24.62 -16.40
N ILE A 549 19.54 25.75 -16.90
CA ILE A 549 20.27 25.82 -18.19
C ILE A 549 21.71 25.34 -18.11
N ALA A 550 22.25 25.10 -16.91
CA ALA A 550 23.58 24.57 -16.68
C ALA A 550 23.64 23.75 -15.38
N THR A 551 24.11 22.51 -15.49
CA THR A 551 24.46 21.52 -14.44
C THR A 551 23.56 21.41 -13.20
N LYS A 552 23.18 20.17 -12.87
CA LYS A 552 22.51 19.79 -11.62
C LYS A 552 23.34 20.21 -10.39
N PRO A 553 22.73 20.43 -9.20
CA PRO A 553 23.47 20.69 -7.98
C PRO A 553 24.53 19.62 -7.74
N GLY A 554 25.73 20.02 -7.35
CA GLY A 554 26.82 19.08 -7.03
C GLY A 554 26.74 18.53 -5.61
N ILE A 555 25.95 19.15 -4.74
CA ILE A 555 25.86 18.86 -3.30
C ILE A 555 24.64 17.96 -3.03
N ARG A 556 24.77 17.01 -2.09
CA ARG A 556 23.70 16.08 -1.67
C ARG A 556 23.29 16.33 -0.21
N ALA A 557 22.57 17.42 0.03
CA ALA A 557 22.23 17.88 1.38
C ALA A 557 20.91 17.32 1.95
N SER A 558 20.36 16.24 1.39
CA SER A 558 19.14 15.61 1.93
C SER A 558 19.37 15.07 3.33
N ARG A 559 18.30 15.06 4.13
CA ARG A 559 18.27 14.41 5.45
C ARG A 559 17.51 13.07 5.37
N PRO A 560 17.70 12.17 6.35
CA PRO A 560 16.97 10.92 6.41
C PRO A 560 15.46 11.10 6.30
N VAL A 561 14.80 10.12 5.69
CA VAL A 561 13.34 10.05 5.66
C VAL A 561 12.73 10.21 7.06
N LEU A 562 11.56 10.83 7.15
CA LEU A 562 10.87 11.27 8.37
C LEU A 562 11.46 12.51 9.06
N GLU A 563 12.66 12.95 8.70
CA GLU A 563 13.24 14.20 9.20
C GLU A 563 12.74 15.42 8.42
N TRP A 564 12.50 16.50 9.16
CA TRP A 564 12.11 17.78 8.57
C TRP A 564 13.29 18.48 7.91
N GLN A 565 13.03 18.95 6.70
CA GLN A 565 13.96 19.63 5.82
C GLN A 565 13.42 21.00 5.44
N THR A 566 14.29 21.90 5.00
CA THR A 566 13.89 23.25 4.58
C THR A 566 14.36 23.56 3.17
N PHE A 567 13.49 24.24 2.42
CA PHE A 567 13.87 25.01 1.26
C PHE A 567 13.77 26.50 1.60
N ASP A 568 14.88 27.21 1.41
CA ASP A 568 14.95 28.67 1.45
C ASP A 568 15.28 29.18 0.04
N ILE A 569 14.31 29.80 -0.61
CA ILE A 569 14.36 30.16 -2.02
C ILE A 569 14.32 31.69 -2.15
N ASP A 570 15.29 32.29 -2.83
CA ASP A 570 15.22 33.65 -3.36
C ASP A 570 14.99 33.58 -4.86
N PHE A 571 13.78 33.93 -5.29
CA PHE A 571 13.35 33.84 -6.67
C PHE A 571 13.21 35.24 -7.29
N LYS A 572 13.78 35.39 -8.49
CA LYS A 572 13.62 36.56 -9.35
C LYS A 572 12.82 36.15 -10.58
N ALA A 573 11.63 36.72 -10.73
CA ALA A 573 10.72 36.42 -11.83
C ALA A 573 11.30 36.88 -13.19
N PRO A 574 10.89 36.27 -14.33
CA PRO A 574 11.30 36.77 -15.62
C PRO A 574 10.75 38.19 -15.85
N ARG A 575 11.47 39.00 -16.64
CA ARG A 575 11.13 40.39 -16.93
C ARG A 575 10.61 40.54 -18.34
N PHE A 576 9.68 41.48 -18.53
CA PHE A 576 9.06 41.78 -19.81
C PHE A 576 9.01 43.29 -20.00
N ASP A 577 9.16 43.73 -21.24
CA ASP A 577 8.93 45.13 -21.60
C ASP A 577 7.43 45.45 -21.75
N ALA A 578 7.11 46.71 -22.04
CA ALA A 578 5.74 47.18 -22.22
C ALA A 578 5.00 46.53 -23.41
N THR A 579 5.73 45.90 -24.34
CA THR A 579 5.18 45.16 -25.49
C THR A 579 4.92 43.69 -25.16
N GLY A 580 5.35 43.23 -23.98
CA GLY A 580 5.27 41.84 -23.57
C GLY A 580 6.45 40.99 -24.06
N GLN A 581 7.50 41.59 -24.60
CA GLN A 581 8.72 40.88 -24.98
C GLN A 581 9.59 40.64 -23.74
N LYS A 582 10.08 39.40 -23.57
CA LYS A 582 10.96 39.03 -22.45
C LYS A 582 12.30 39.77 -22.55
N THR A 583 12.71 40.39 -21.45
CA THR A 583 13.96 41.17 -21.32
C THR A 583 14.96 40.56 -20.34
N ALA A 584 14.52 39.68 -19.44
CA ALA A 584 15.39 38.89 -18.57
C ALA A 584 14.74 37.55 -18.19
N ASP A 585 15.55 36.51 -18.04
CA ASP A 585 15.14 35.20 -17.56
C ASP A 585 14.91 35.18 -16.04
N ALA A 586 14.18 34.17 -15.57
CA ALA A 586 14.03 33.93 -14.14
C ALA A 586 15.37 33.52 -13.52
N LYS A 587 15.58 33.87 -12.24
CA LYS A 587 16.75 33.41 -11.48
C LYS A 587 16.35 32.86 -10.12
N VAL A 588 17.19 31.98 -9.58
CA VAL A 588 16.98 31.39 -8.25
C VAL A 588 18.27 31.26 -7.46
N THR A 589 18.19 31.57 -6.18
CA THR A 589 19.10 31.07 -5.14
C THR A 589 18.29 30.11 -4.29
N LEU A 590 18.77 28.88 -4.11
CA LEU A 590 18.08 27.86 -3.29
C LEU A 590 19.09 27.28 -2.30
N MET A 591 18.70 27.30 -1.03
CA MET A 591 19.33 26.54 0.04
C MET A 591 18.46 25.34 0.40
N LEU A 592 19.05 24.15 0.48
CA LEU A 592 18.42 22.96 1.07
C LEU A 592 19.09 22.70 2.41
N ASN A 593 18.33 22.75 3.51
CA ASN A 593 18.85 22.53 4.86
C ASN A 593 20.01 23.46 5.25
N GLY A 594 20.01 24.69 4.72
CA GLY A 594 21.07 25.67 4.92
C GLY A 594 22.29 25.50 4.00
N GLU A 595 22.32 24.49 3.12
CA GLU A 595 23.39 24.27 2.15
C GLU A 595 23.03 24.85 0.77
N PRO A 596 23.94 25.57 0.09
CA PRO A 596 23.64 26.27 -1.15
C PRO A 596 23.64 25.32 -2.36
N LEU A 597 22.47 25.08 -2.95
CA LEU A 597 22.33 24.28 -4.19
C LEU A 597 22.46 25.15 -5.44
N TYR A 598 21.90 26.37 -5.39
CA TYR A 598 21.94 27.36 -6.47
C TYR A 598 22.22 28.74 -5.89
N ASN A 599 22.96 29.57 -6.64
CA ASN A 599 23.27 30.95 -6.28
C ASN A 599 23.12 31.87 -7.51
N ASP A 600 22.15 32.78 -7.47
CA ASP A 600 21.74 33.66 -8.59
C ASP A 600 21.66 32.93 -9.95
N HIS A 601 21.20 31.68 -9.92
CA HIS A 601 21.25 30.78 -11.07
C HIS A 601 20.12 31.10 -12.04
N ILE A 602 20.45 31.27 -13.32
CA ILE A 602 19.46 31.53 -14.38
C ILE A 602 18.69 30.24 -14.67
N LEU A 603 17.36 30.33 -14.67
CA LEU A 603 16.47 29.27 -15.10
C LEU A 603 16.09 29.46 -16.56
N GLY A 604 16.01 28.35 -17.28
CA GLY A 604 15.64 28.31 -18.68
C GLY A 604 14.13 28.44 -18.89
N PRO A 605 13.69 28.32 -20.16
CA PRO A 605 12.27 28.34 -20.49
C PRO A 605 11.48 27.32 -19.66
N VAL A 606 10.20 27.61 -19.40
CA VAL A 606 9.31 26.66 -18.71
C VAL A 606 9.18 25.38 -19.53
N THR A 607 9.41 24.23 -18.91
CA THR A 607 9.44 22.91 -19.55
C THR A 607 8.28 22.03 -19.08
N LEU A 608 8.26 20.77 -19.56
CA LEU A 608 7.30 19.74 -19.17
C LEU A 608 5.83 20.20 -19.30
N ASN A 609 4.96 19.79 -18.38
CA ASN A 609 3.54 20.14 -18.41
C ASN A 609 3.29 21.63 -18.17
N ALA A 610 4.21 22.33 -17.48
CA ALA A 610 4.10 23.76 -17.23
C ALA A 610 4.40 24.61 -18.48
N ALA A 611 5.07 24.07 -19.50
CA ALA A 611 5.39 24.79 -20.75
C ALA A 611 4.16 25.41 -21.42
N LYS A 612 2.97 24.81 -21.23
CA LYS A 612 1.68 25.31 -21.74
C LYS A 612 1.27 26.68 -21.16
N LEU A 613 1.84 27.06 -20.02
CA LEU A 613 1.53 28.32 -19.33
C LEU A 613 2.34 29.51 -19.87
N GLY A 614 3.42 29.24 -20.63
CA GLY A 614 4.42 30.24 -20.95
C GLY A 614 5.10 30.84 -19.72
N GLU A 615 5.95 31.84 -19.91
CA GLU A 615 6.55 32.61 -18.81
C GLU A 615 5.65 33.80 -18.44
N ALA A 616 5.64 34.16 -17.16
CA ALA A 616 4.90 35.32 -16.65
C ALA A 616 5.68 35.97 -15.51
N SER A 617 5.43 37.26 -15.25
CA SER A 617 6.10 37.99 -14.16
C SER A 617 5.53 37.69 -12.78
N LYS A 618 4.34 37.10 -12.69
CA LYS A 618 3.69 36.64 -11.45
C LYS A 618 2.92 35.33 -11.64
N GLY A 619 2.78 34.56 -10.57
CA GLY A 619 1.94 33.35 -10.50
C GLY A 619 1.87 32.76 -9.09
N PRO A 620 1.05 31.72 -8.85
CA PRO A 620 0.89 31.13 -7.53
C PRO A 620 2.07 30.23 -7.13
N ILE A 621 2.22 29.95 -5.84
CA ILE A 621 3.00 28.80 -5.37
C ILE A 621 2.16 27.53 -5.52
N GLN A 622 2.74 26.45 -6.02
CA GLN A 622 2.13 25.13 -6.11
C GLN A 622 2.86 24.16 -5.17
N LEU A 623 2.11 23.33 -4.44
CA LEU A 623 2.60 22.09 -3.84
C LEU A 623 2.12 20.92 -4.69
N GLN A 624 3.04 20.10 -5.17
CA GLN A 624 2.74 19.00 -6.07
C GLN A 624 2.32 17.73 -5.33
N GLU A 625 1.23 17.12 -5.79
CA GLU A 625 0.85 15.75 -5.50
C GLU A 625 1.10 14.91 -6.75
N HIS A 626 1.92 13.87 -6.62
CA HIS A 626 2.34 13.06 -7.76
C HIS A 626 2.31 11.56 -7.46
N GLY A 627 1.23 11.13 -6.79
CA GLY A 627 1.00 9.75 -6.36
C GLY A 627 1.70 9.38 -5.04
N MET A 628 2.58 10.23 -4.53
CA MET A 628 3.39 9.99 -3.33
C MET A 628 3.14 11.04 -2.24
N PRO A 629 2.83 10.63 -1.00
CA PRO A 629 2.57 11.57 0.06
C PRO A 629 3.87 12.22 0.56
N VAL A 630 3.81 13.53 0.77
CA VAL A 630 4.84 14.37 1.36
C VAL A 630 4.16 15.28 2.36
N GLN A 631 4.82 15.53 3.49
CA GLN A 631 4.30 16.45 4.49
C GLN A 631 4.97 17.81 4.38
N PHE A 632 4.17 18.85 4.52
CA PHE A 632 4.61 20.25 4.49
C PHE A 632 4.18 20.97 5.76
N ARG A 633 4.98 21.94 6.19
CA ARG A 633 4.61 22.89 7.23
C ARG A 633 5.35 24.22 7.09
N ASN A 634 4.98 25.20 7.92
CA ASN A 634 5.63 26.50 8.04
C ASN A 634 5.98 27.11 6.67
N ILE A 635 4.96 27.48 5.90
CA ILE A 635 5.14 28.02 4.56
C ILE A 635 4.86 29.51 4.58
N TRP A 636 5.84 30.31 4.18
CA TRP A 636 5.67 31.75 4.06
C TRP A 636 6.42 32.34 2.88
N VAL A 637 5.91 33.46 2.39
CA VAL A 637 6.43 34.18 1.22
C VAL A 637 6.57 35.66 1.54
N LEU A 638 7.76 36.21 1.34
CA LEU A 638 8.04 37.64 1.41
C LEU A 638 8.29 38.15 -0.02
N GLU A 639 7.33 38.90 -0.59
CA GLU A 639 7.58 39.59 -1.86
C GLU A 639 8.71 40.59 -1.67
N THR A 640 9.68 40.55 -2.57
CA THR A 640 10.76 41.54 -2.60
C THR A 640 10.44 42.58 -3.65
N SER A 641 10.68 43.85 -3.32
CA SER A 641 10.45 44.95 -4.24
C SER A 641 11.24 44.75 -5.54
N GLN A 642 10.57 45.01 -6.67
CA GLN A 642 11.11 44.91 -8.03
C GLN A 642 12.30 45.81 -8.27
#